data_AF-A0A4Q2DD75-F1
#
_entry.id   AF-A0A4Q2DD75-F1
#
_cell.length_a   1.000
_cell.length_b   1.000
_cell.length_c   1.000
_cell.angle_alpha   90.00
_cell.angle_beta   90.00
_cell.angle_gamma   90.00
#
_symmetry.space_group_name_H-M   'P 1'
#
loop_
_entity.id
_entity.type
_entity.pdbx_description
1 polymer ?
#
loop_
_entity_poly.entity_id
_entity_poly.type
_entity_poly.pdbx_seq_one_letter_code
_entity_poly.pdbx_strand_id
1 'polypeptide(L)'
;MVFATTMLFRRESPIEFKVLLKAIKSVLDEHFEEQPSNLFSEISLDELTAFVACNPELKQSLEQILEDYNQNQKGAVKNQLKIIYSFFLNPFSAAQLSGRPDELMNSSMSTAEYSWKVHYVGDAAKALSSYLHGVANEATLNLYARYAGMVQSSGSGKSRAVDEMSKEHFVIPINLRAPGTTGYPPPDEDLQSFLCRTGQGMQDDRYSLFCAFLQALFQITVLALDNGLGLDSGEGEFNDNDRREEIASKFRKHMSSGMSANGHGPYRIGFYKLVIDEMNKIVASEGFKPRSPRPKTQIPDPNVPIPPPVAKTESLNQAQQALEALVNKLRKAVRSPDIGTDNPLIIIAFDEAHTLNTPIIDKNKSIWSNFTGLRRALRHHFDNRSLVTLFLSTTGKIDQFTASSSRDYSARFLHGNFAAYRPFVALGFDQLAKQLHCDGREDFSTVITPKFIASYGRPLWGTIFSFNDPKGNEIRNNIVKYAAMKLVGGKAITGIKRLDEGQMLACLSRRLPIEFNSTSYIAQSQQQQQVEGHMRICLKVDAGFESMVTTSPSEPLLSEAAYYTMCHFQMDCPSTLKGILGGFSVHKGDRGEMVVLLSQMMARDQAVRRSESELYGGIGRSCTVPEFLKALFKSREILSAKGMVFTAEQCPESRSSLEATFEGAIVYCTHWIKVHQHKIVNTKHLVGLFARGAAVLCGNNHSGIDGVMPYLYKGTKLAASNIGAILWQSKNDEKYGNNPQIDLFTAMDPYSTGLFSTDEPTNVPVIRIVFALAAKRPSISTVTTGRSKSGNTFTTFDIWVAGLGSEVFNVMTDKSQSVWEALLQASHGWKDIYQDVSPQETKLRMRMNPGVADDAAFWDYWLWLGDDTKEKT
;
A
#
# COMPACT_ATOMS: atom_id res chain seq x y z
N MET A 1 10.82 4.55 55.42
CA MET A 1 11.73 3.52 54.85
C MET A 1 12.14 2.40 55.83
N VAL A 2 11.59 2.28 57.05
CA VAL A 2 11.86 1.16 57.99
C VAL A 2 10.60 0.41 58.45
N PHE A 3 9.40 0.83 58.03
CA PHE A 3 8.13 0.21 58.44
C PHE A 3 7.54 -0.82 57.46
N ALA A 4 8.19 -1.08 56.32
CA ALA A 4 7.60 -1.88 55.24
C ALA A 4 8.03 -3.36 55.21
N THR A 5 8.98 -3.79 56.05
CA THR A 5 9.70 -5.05 55.83
C THR A 5 9.17 -6.25 56.64
N THR A 6 8.06 -6.13 57.36
CA THR A 6 7.62 -7.20 58.30
C THR A 6 6.20 -7.72 58.08
N MET A 7 5.61 -7.55 56.89
CA MET A 7 4.21 -7.99 56.66
C MET A 7 3.94 -8.69 55.32
N LEU A 8 4.87 -9.51 54.84
CA LEU A 8 4.65 -10.30 53.61
C LEU A 8 5.05 -11.77 53.80
N PHE A 9 4.34 -12.48 54.68
CA PHE A 9 4.26 -13.94 54.62
C PHE A 9 2.91 -14.42 55.17
N ARG A 10 1.86 -14.44 54.32
CA ARG A 10 0.86 -15.51 54.12
C ARG A 10 -0.49 -14.99 53.59
N ARG A 11 -0.87 -15.51 52.41
CA ARG A 11 -2.23 -15.68 51.82
C ARG A 11 -3.31 -14.62 52.06
N GLU A 12 -3.70 -14.00 50.95
CA GLU A 12 -5.06 -13.52 50.60
C GLU A 12 -5.79 -12.69 51.66
N SER A 13 -5.41 -11.41 51.81
CA SER A 13 -6.34 -10.38 52.29
C SER A 13 -6.38 -9.16 51.36
N PRO A 14 -7.56 -8.52 51.15
CA PRO A 14 -7.69 -7.28 50.37
C PRO A 14 -6.87 -6.10 50.93
N ILE A 15 -6.51 -6.16 52.21
CA ILE A 15 -5.77 -5.11 52.93
C ILE A 15 -4.30 -5.10 52.49
N GLU A 16 -3.68 -6.27 52.27
CA GLU A 16 -2.28 -6.38 51.83
C GLU A 16 -2.08 -5.90 50.39
N PHE A 17 -3.05 -6.15 49.50
CA PHE A 17 -3.01 -5.69 48.12
C PHE A 17 -3.14 -4.17 47.98
N LYS A 18 -3.99 -3.53 48.81
CA LYS A 18 -4.07 -2.06 48.86
C LYS A 18 -2.77 -1.42 49.37
N VAL A 19 -2.08 -2.06 50.31
CA VAL A 19 -0.78 -1.61 50.81
C VAL A 19 0.29 -1.72 49.71
N LEU A 20 0.29 -2.81 48.95
CA LEU A 20 1.15 -3.03 47.79
C LEU A 20 0.98 -1.92 46.74
N LEU A 21 -0.27 -1.65 46.33
CA LEU A 21 -0.60 -0.62 45.34
C LEU A 21 -0.22 0.79 45.81
N LYS A 22 -0.33 1.07 47.12
CA LYS A 22 0.08 2.35 47.70
C LYS A 22 1.60 2.55 47.65
N ALA A 23 2.37 1.48 47.89
CA ALA A 23 3.82 1.51 47.76
C ALA A 23 4.25 1.71 46.29
N ILE A 24 3.60 1.01 45.36
CA ILE A 24 3.85 1.14 43.91
C ILE A 24 3.53 2.56 43.43
N LYS A 25 2.37 3.12 43.82
CA LYS A 25 1.99 4.50 43.47
C LYS A 25 3.04 5.50 43.96
N SER A 26 3.51 5.35 45.21
CA SER A 26 4.57 6.20 45.75
C SER A 26 5.87 6.13 44.96
N VAL A 27 6.29 4.93 44.51
CA VAL A 27 7.50 4.76 43.69
C VAL A 27 7.34 5.39 42.31
N LEU A 28 6.15 5.30 41.72
CA LEU A 28 5.84 5.92 40.42
C LEU A 28 5.80 7.45 40.55
N ASP A 29 5.15 7.98 41.58
CA ASP A 29 5.09 9.42 41.83
C ASP A 29 6.51 10.00 42.01
N GLU A 30 7.35 9.35 42.83
CA GLU A 30 8.75 9.74 43.08
C GLU A 30 9.65 9.61 41.84
N HIS A 31 9.40 8.63 40.95
CA HIS A 31 10.19 8.44 39.73
C HIS A 31 9.83 9.42 38.60
N PHE A 32 8.61 9.94 38.58
CA PHE A 32 8.07 10.78 37.50
C PHE A 32 7.80 12.24 37.91
N GLU A 33 8.22 12.66 39.11
CA GLU A 33 8.12 14.04 39.63
C GLU A 33 8.77 15.10 38.71
N GLU A 34 9.71 14.72 37.83
CA GLU A 34 10.38 15.65 36.90
C GLU A 34 9.67 15.82 35.54
N GLN A 35 8.51 15.18 35.29
CA GLN A 35 7.80 15.28 33.99
C GLN A 35 6.59 16.23 34.06
N PRO A 36 6.44 17.19 33.12
CA PRO A 36 5.43 18.25 33.18
C PRO A 36 3.96 17.79 32.98
N SER A 37 3.72 16.49 32.81
CA SER A 37 2.39 15.88 32.69
C SER A 37 2.35 14.54 33.44
N ASN A 38 2.56 14.57 34.76
CA ASN A 38 2.48 13.36 35.58
C ASN A 38 1.02 12.93 35.82
N LEU A 39 0.45 12.24 34.82
CA LEU A 39 -0.90 11.67 34.85
C LEU A 39 -1.13 10.71 36.04
N PHE A 40 -0.06 10.15 36.65
CA PHE A 40 -0.17 9.22 37.78
C PHE A 40 -0.63 9.89 39.08
N SER A 41 -0.33 11.19 39.25
CA SER A 41 -0.76 11.92 40.44
C SER A 41 -2.29 12.07 40.51
N GLU A 42 -2.96 12.07 39.35
CA GLU A 42 -4.40 12.22 39.18
C GLU A 42 -5.19 10.90 39.32
N ILE A 43 -4.55 9.73 39.21
CA ILE A 43 -5.23 8.43 39.33
C ILE A 43 -5.47 8.09 40.81
N SER A 44 -6.73 7.84 41.19
CA SER A 44 -7.07 7.42 42.56
C SER A 44 -6.61 5.99 42.85
N LEU A 45 -6.38 5.67 44.13
CA LEU A 45 -5.97 4.31 44.53
C LEU A 45 -7.04 3.27 44.20
N ASP A 46 -8.33 3.65 44.21
CA ASP A 46 -9.43 2.73 43.89
C ASP A 46 -9.51 2.47 42.37
N GLU A 47 -9.26 3.46 41.51
CA GLU A 47 -9.14 3.27 40.06
C GLU A 47 -7.95 2.38 39.70
N LEU A 48 -6.79 2.61 40.35
CA LEU A 48 -5.61 1.76 40.19
C LEU A 48 -5.90 0.32 40.63
N THR A 49 -6.63 0.15 41.74
CA THR A 49 -7.02 -1.18 42.26
C THR A 49 -7.95 -1.90 41.29
N ALA A 50 -8.98 -1.22 40.77
CA ALA A 50 -9.89 -1.79 39.78
C ALA A 50 -9.18 -2.15 38.48
N PHE A 51 -8.26 -1.30 38.01
CA PHE A 51 -7.48 -1.56 36.80
C PHE A 51 -6.57 -2.79 36.94
N VAL A 52 -5.83 -2.93 38.04
CA VAL A 52 -4.95 -4.10 38.26
C VAL A 52 -5.77 -5.38 38.50
N ALA A 53 -6.93 -5.28 39.17
CA ALA A 53 -7.81 -6.43 39.36
C ALA A 53 -8.35 -7.00 38.03
N CYS A 54 -8.58 -6.15 37.04
CA CYS A 54 -9.01 -6.54 35.70
C CYS A 54 -7.87 -7.02 34.78
N ASN A 55 -6.59 -6.95 35.21
CA ASN A 55 -5.42 -7.27 34.39
C ASN A 55 -4.46 -8.23 35.12
N PRO A 56 -4.65 -9.56 35.01
CA PRO A 56 -3.86 -10.57 35.73
C PRO A 56 -2.35 -10.52 35.43
N GLU A 57 -1.96 -10.20 34.21
CA GLU A 57 -0.54 -10.09 33.79
C GLU A 57 0.14 -8.85 34.39
N LEU A 58 -0.61 -7.74 34.53
CA LEU A 58 -0.13 -6.54 35.21
C LEU A 58 0.06 -6.83 36.70
N LYS A 59 -0.86 -7.57 37.32
CA LYS A 59 -0.73 -8.02 38.71
C LYS A 59 0.54 -8.85 38.92
N GLN A 60 0.79 -9.83 38.05
CA GLN A 60 2.00 -10.67 38.12
C GLN A 60 3.29 -9.87 37.91
N SER A 61 3.29 -8.90 36.98
CA SER A 61 4.44 -8.02 36.74
C SER A 61 4.72 -7.10 37.93
N LEU A 62 3.67 -6.62 38.62
CA LEU A 62 3.78 -5.81 39.83
C LEU A 62 4.32 -6.63 41.02
N GLU A 63 3.91 -7.89 41.14
CA GLU A 63 4.44 -8.83 42.14
C GLU A 63 5.94 -9.10 41.89
N GLN A 64 6.36 -9.28 40.64
CA GLN A 64 7.77 -9.48 40.27
C GLN A 64 8.64 -8.24 40.52
N ILE A 65 8.14 -7.03 40.23
CA ILE A 65 8.85 -5.78 40.55
C ILE A 65 9.13 -5.68 42.05
N LEU A 66 8.17 -6.09 42.88
CA LEU A 66 8.35 -6.06 44.32
C LEU A 66 9.45 -7.01 44.78
N GLU A 67 9.51 -8.18 44.17
CA GLU A 67 10.54 -9.19 44.45
C GLU A 67 11.93 -8.70 44.00
N ASP A 68 12.04 -8.15 42.79
CA ASP A 68 13.28 -7.60 42.23
C ASP A 68 13.76 -6.35 42.99
N TYR A 69 12.84 -5.52 43.48
CA TYR A 69 13.12 -4.38 44.36
C TYR A 69 13.64 -4.83 45.72
N ASN A 70 13.01 -5.83 46.33
CA ASN A 70 13.46 -6.43 47.59
C ASN A 70 14.84 -7.10 47.46
N GLN A 71 15.21 -7.57 46.27
CA GLN A 71 16.53 -8.10 45.94
C GLN A 71 17.55 -7.01 45.52
N ASN A 72 17.22 -5.72 45.67
CA ASN A 72 18.08 -4.58 45.35
C ASN A 72 18.52 -4.49 43.87
N GLN A 73 17.77 -5.12 42.95
CA GLN A 73 18.07 -5.13 41.51
C GLN A 73 17.54 -3.88 40.78
N LYS A 74 18.11 -2.71 41.10
CA LYS A 74 17.65 -1.40 40.60
C LYS A 74 17.53 -1.30 39.06
N GLY A 75 18.37 -2.02 38.31
CA GLY A 75 18.32 -2.05 36.84
C GLY A 75 17.12 -2.81 36.26
N ALA A 76 16.74 -3.94 36.88
CA ALA A 76 15.60 -4.75 36.49
C ALA A 76 14.28 -4.01 36.78
N VAL A 77 14.18 -3.43 37.97
CA VAL A 77 13.06 -2.60 38.42
C VAL A 77 12.84 -1.41 37.47
N LYS A 78 13.90 -0.73 37.03
CA LYS A 78 13.79 0.41 36.09
C LYS A 78 13.25 0.00 34.71
N ASN A 79 13.64 -1.17 34.21
CA ASN A 79 13.14 -1.67 32.92
C ASN A 79 11.68 -2.14 33.01
N GLN A 80 11.30 -2.80 34.11
CA GLN A 80 9.93 -3.25 34.33
C GLN A 80 8.96 -2.08 34.63
N LEU A 81 9.39 -1.05 35.36
CA LEU A 81 8.59 0.17 35.58
C LEU A 81 8.30 0.93 34.28
N LYS A 82 9.22 0.93 33.30
CA LYS A 82 8.96 1.47 31.95
C LYS A 82 7.90 0.68 31.19
N ILE A 83 7.89 -0.65 31.35
CA ILE A 83 6.86 -1.51 30.76
C ILE A 83 5.52 -1.13 31.38
N ILE A 84 5.41 -1.01 32.70
CA ILE A 84 4.17 -0.61 33.36
C ILE A 84 3.72 0.80 32.96
N TYR A 85 4.64 1.76 32.86
CA TYR A 85 4.33 3.10 32.35
C TYR A 85 3.69 3.06 30.95
N SER A 86 4.08 2.09 30.11
CA SER A 86 3.44 1.86 28.80
C SER A 86 2.03 1.27 28.87
N PHE A 87 1.71 0.48 29.91
CA PHE A 87 0.33 0.01 30.17
C PHE A 87 -0.58 1.16 30.55
N PHE A 88 -0.07 2.18 31.28
CA PHE A 88 -0.89 3.29 31.77
C PHE A 88 -1.03 4.45 30.77
N LEU A 89 -0.02 4.72 29.93
CA LEU A 89 -0.15 5.67 28.84
C LEU A 89 -1.09 5.20 27.73
N ASN A 90 -1.29 3.88 27.60
CA ASN A 90 -2.17 3.29 26.60
C ASN A 90 -2.78 1.96 27.08
N PRO A 91 -3.81 2.00 27.95
CA PRO A 91 -4.43 0.82 28.57
C PRO A 91 -5.06 -0.16 27.57
N PHE A 92 -5.20 0.24 26.31
CA PHE A 92 -5.70 -0.60 25.22
C PHE A 92 -4.64 -1.47 24.53
N SER A 93 -3.35 -1.24 24.78
CA SER A 93 -2.29 -2.02 24.14
C SER A 93 -2.05 -3.37 24.83
N ALA A 94 -2.13 -3.41 26.16
CA ALA A 94 -1.78 -4.55 27.02
C ALA A 94 -2.53 -5.85 26.70
N ALA A 95 -3.86 -5.80 26.63
CA ALA A 95 -4.68 -6.98 26.35
C ALA A 95 -4.52 -7.51 24.90
N GLN A 96 -3.86 -6.75 24.01
CA GLN A 96 -3.54 -7.15 22.64
C GLN A 96 -2.04 -7.42 22.40
N LEU A 97 -1.20 -7.28 23.44
CA LEU A 97 0.27 -7.30 23.40
C LEU A 97 0.90 -8.66 23.72
N SER A 98 0.12 -9.75 23.78
CA SER A 98 0.67 -11.10 23.99
C SER A 98 1.61 -11.61 22.89
N GLY A 99 1.82 -10.85 21.81
CA GLY A 99 2.87 -11.12 20.84
C GLY A 99 4.09 -10.25 21.12
N ARG A 100 5.21 -10.85 21.54
CA ARG A 100 6.50 -10.16 21.54
C ARG A 100 6.78 -9.70 20.09
N PRO A 101 7.15 -8.43 19.85
CA PRO A 101 7.43 -7.94 18.49
C PRO A 101 8.45 -8.80 17.73
N ASP A 102 9.39 -9.39 18.46
CA ASP A 102 10.42 -10.30 17.94
C ASP A 102 9.85 -11.66 17.49
N GLU A 103 8.76 -12.14 18.11
CA GLU A 103 8.10 -13.41 17.75
C GLU A 103 7.34 -13.29 16.42
N LEU A 104 6.54 -12.23 16.23
CA LEU A 104 5.86 -11.97 14.97
C LEU A 104 6.84 -11.79 13.80
N MET A 105 8.00 -11.18 14.05
CA MET A 105 9.02 -10.95 13.03
C MET A 105 9.74 -12.26 12.66
N ASN A 106 10.09 -13.10 13.63
CA ASN A 106 10.67 -14.42 13.39
C ASN A 106 9.69 -15.37 12.69
N SER A 107 8.44 -15.39 13.12
CA SER A 107 7.36 -16.14 12.48
C SER A 107 7.09 -15.65 11.04
N SER A 108 7.46 -14.39 10.72
CA SER A 108 7.27 -13.86 9.36
C SER A 108 8.24 -14.43 8.36
N MET A 109 9.46 -14.72 8.81
CA MET A 109 10.52 -15.28 7.99
C MET A 109 10.24 -16.76 7.65
N SER A 110 9.81 -17.56 8.63
CA SER A 110 9.39 -18.95 8.40
C SER A 110 8.17 -19.05 7.48
N THR A 111 7.20 -18.15 7.65
CA THR A 111 6.00 -18.11 6.80
C THR A 111 6.32 -17.66 5.37
N ALA A 112 7.27 -16.75 5.19
CA ALA A 112 7.75 -16.34 3.87
C ALA A 112 8.47 -17.49 3.15
N GLU A 113 9.32 -18.25 3.86
CA GLU A 113 9.97 -19.45 3.32
C GLU A 113 8.93 -20.48 2.84
N TYR A 114 7.88 -20.74 3.62
CA TYR A 114 6.82 -21.64 3.19
C TYR A 114 6.06 -21.09 1.97
N SER A 115 5.68 -19.81 2.01
CA SER A 115 4.99 -19.15 0.90
C SER A 115 5.78 -19.24 -0.41
N TRP A 116 7.11 -19.28 -0.32
CA TRP A 116 8.00 -19.52 -1.46
C TRP A 116 7.92 -20.94 -2.04
N LYS A 117 7.51 -21.94 -1.26
CA LYS A 117 7.37 -23.33 -1.71
C LYS A 117 5.99 -23.65 -2.26
N VAL A 118 4.97 -22.83 -1.98
CA VAL A 118 3.61 -22.99 -2.52
C VAL A 118 3.64 -22.92 -4.05
N HIS A 119 2.80 -23.70 -4.75
CA HIS A 119 2.66 -23.68 -6.20
C HIS A 119 2.41 -22.26 -6.75
N TYR A 120 3.12 -21.87 -7.81
CA TYR A 120 2.95 -20.55 -8.43
C TYR A 120 1.66 -20.49 -9.26
N VAL A 121 0.89 -19.41 -9.15
CA VAL A 121 -0.40 -19.26 -9.85
C VAL A 121 -0.41 -17.96 -10.65
N GLY A 122 -0.88 -18.04 -11.91
CA GLY A 122 -0.96 -16.92 -12.85
C GLY A 122 0.19 -16.90 -13.87
N ASP A 123 0.11 -15.97 -14.83
CA ASP A 123 1.01 -15.93 -15.98
C ASP A 123 2.09 -14.84 -15.91
N ALA A 124 2.31 -14.23 -14.73
CA ALA A 124 3.25 -13.12 -14.60
C ALA A 124 4.71 -13.49 -14.94
N ALA A 125 5.14 -14.73 -14.66
CA ALA A 125 6.46 -15.22 -15.09
C ALA A 125 6.61 -15.30 -16.62
N LYS A 126 5.56 -15.77 -17.33
CA LYS A 126 5.52 -15.82 -18.80
C LYS A 126 5.49 -14.42 -19.41
N ALA A 127 4.69 -13.52 -18.82
CA ALA A 127 4.61 -12.12 -19.22
C ALA A 127 5.96 -11.42 -19.03
N LEU A 128 6.67 -11.71 -17.93
CA LEU A 128 8.03 -11.21 -17.68
C LEU A 128 9.02 -11.73 -18.73
N SER A 129 8.99 -13.02 -19.05
CA SER A 129 9.85 -13.60 -20.10
C SER A 129 9.61 -12.93 -21.45
N SER A 130 8.34 -12.77 -21.85
CA SER A 130 7.94 -12.08 -23.08
C SER A 130 8.42 -10.63 -23.11
N TYR A 131 8.34 -9.93 -21.97
CA TYR A 131 8.86 -8.57 -21.83
C TYR A 131 10.39 -8.52 -22.00
N LEU A 132 11.13 -9.43 -21.37
CA LEU A 132 12.60 -9.49 -21.49
C LEU A 132 13.06 -9.89 -22.89
N HIS A 133 12.28 -10.70 -23.61
CA HIS A 133 12.49 -10.95 -25.03
C HIS A 133 12.42 -9.66 -25.85
N GLY A 134 11.43 -8.79 -25.57
CA GLY A 134 11.33 -7.47 -26.17
C GLY A 134 12.57 -6.62 -25.88
N VAL A 135 13.02 -6.57 -24.61
CA VAL A 135 14.24 -5.85 -24.19
C VAL A 135 15.49 -6.36 -24.90
N ALA A 136 15.60 -7.66 -25.16
CA ALA A 136 16.74 -8.25 -25.87
C ALA A 136 16.79 -7.84 -27.36
N ASN A 137 15.63 -7.60 -27.97
CA ASN A 137 15.49 -7.43 -29.43
C ASN A 137 15.13 -6.01 -29.87
N GLU A 138 14.87 -5.10 -28.93
CA GLU A 138 14.58 -3.71 -29.26
C GLU A 138 15.77 -3.06 -29.96
N ALA A 139 15.50 -2.47 -31.12
CA ALA A 139 16.47 -1.80 -31.99
C ALA A 139 16.52 -0.27 -31.75
N THR A 140 15.97 0.22 -30.64
CA THR A 140 15.91 1.65 -30.34
C THR A 140 17.31 2.27 -30.36
N LEU A 141 17.48 3.30 -31.20
CA LEU A 141 18.79 3.85 -31.61
C LEU A 141 19.62 4.48 -30.47
N ASN A 142 19.04 4.65 -29.28
CA ASN A 142 19.63 5.40 -28.18
C ASN A 142 19.55 4.65 -26.83
N LEU A 143 19.80 3.34 -26.74
CA LEU A 143 19.81 2.63 -25.44
C LEU A 143 21.20 2.60 -24.80
N TYR A 144 21.29 2.75 -23.46
CA TYR A 144 22.57 2.68 -22.74
C TYR A 144 23.06 1.25 -22.54
N ALA A 145 22.26 0.34 -21.97
CA ALA A 145 22.61 -1.07 -21.82
C ALA A 145 21.34 -1.93 -21.83
N ARG A 146 21.45 -3.25 -22.08
CA ARG A 146 20.30 -4.16 -22.10
C ARG A 146 19.89 -4.56 -20.68
N TYR A 147 19.22 -3.64 -19.99
CA TYR A 147 18.69 -3.91 -18.67
C TYR A 147 17.31 -3.29 -18.44
N ALA A 148 16.50 -3.87 -17.57
CA ALA A 148 15.18 -3.38 -17.23
C ALA A 148 14.96 -3.32 -15.71
N GLY A 149 14.02 -2.47 -15.28
CA GLY A 149 13.52 -2.46 -13.91
C GLY A 149 12.26 -3.32 -13.76
N MET A 150 12.03 -3.85 -12.57
CA MET A 150 10.77 -4.46 -12.14
C MET A 150 10.29 -3.78 -10.85
N VAL A 151 9.12 -3.14 -10.91
CA VAL A 151 8.59 -2.27 -9.84
C VAL A 151 7.25 -2.81 -9.36
N GLN A 152 7.15 -3.10 -8.07
CA GLN A 152 5.87 -3.32 -7.41
C GLN A 152 6.05 -3.28 -5.89
N SER A 153 4.96 -3.04 -5.15
CA SER A 153 4.98 -3.12 -3.69
C SER A 153 5.32 -4.51 -3.14
N SER A 154 5.58 -4.57 -1.83
CA SER A 154 5.90 -5.80 -1.13
C SER A 154 4.73 -6.80 -1.16
N GLY A 155 5.04 -8.10 -1.24
CA GLY A 155 4.03 -9.17 -1.24
C GLY A 155 3.32 -9.42 -2.58
N SER A 156 3.64 -8.68 -3.64
CA SER A 156 3.06 -8.92 -4.98
C SER A 156 3.72 -10.06 -5.77
N GLY A 157 4.83 -10.63 -5.27
CA GLY A 157 5.48 -11.79 -5.90
C GLY A 157 6.58 -11.50 -6.92
N LYS A 158 7.26 -10.32 -6.85
CA LYS A 158 8.37 -9.95 -7.76
C LYS A 158 9.45 -11.04 -7.86
N SER A 159 10.14 -11.31 -6.76
CA SER A 159 11.22 -12.29 -6.69
C SER A 159 10.73 -13.70 -7.02
N ARG A 160 9.47 -14.00 -6.64
CA ARG A 160 8.85 -15.29 -6.94
C ARG A 160 8.54 -15.47 -8.43
N ALA A 161 8.17 -14.41 -9.15
CA ALA A 161 7.97 -14.48 -10.61
C ALA A 161 9.29 -14.73 -11.35
N VAL A 162 10.39 -14.16 -10.87
CA VAL A 162 11.73 -14.44 -11.41
C VAL A 162 12.17 -15.87 -11.12
N ASP A 163 11.92 -16.37 -9.91
CA ASP A 163 12.17 -17.76 -9.53
C ASP A 163 11.31 -18.77 -10.31
N GLU A 164 10.07 -18.41 -10.66
CA GLU A 164 9.24 -19.25 -11.50
C GLU A 164 9.75 -19.24 -12.95
N MET A 165 10.09 -18.08 -13.49
CA MET A 165 10.68 -17.93 -14.83
C MET A 165 12.01 -18.69 -14.94
N SER A 166 12.79 -18.80 -13.86
CA SER A 166 14.09 -19.48 -13.87
C SER A 166 13.99 -21.01 -14.01
N LYS A 167 12.78 -21.58 -13.95
CA LYS A 167 12.56 -23.00 -14.30
C LYS A 167 12.75 -23.28 -15.78
N GLU A 168 12.49 -22.30 -16.64
CA GLU A 168 12.55 -22.44 -18.11
C GLU A 168 13.66 -21.56 -18.72
N HIS A 169 14.04 -20.46 -18.07
CA HIS A 169 15.05 -19.52 -18.55
C HIS A 169 16.27 -19.50 -17.63
N PHE A 170 17.48 -19.45 -18.19
CA PHE A 170 18.70 -19.42 -17.39
C PHE A 170 18.86 -18.06 -16.69
N VAL A 171 18.71 -18.07 -15.36
CA VAL A 171 18.79 -16.88 -14.50
C VAL A 171 19.92 -17.04 -13.49
N ILE A 172 20.75 -16.01 -13.35
CA ILE A 172 21.73 -15.85 -12.25
C ILE A 172 21.10 -14.93 -11.20
N PRO A 173 20.57 -15.48 -10.08
CA PRO A 173 19.84 -14.69 -9.08
C PRO A 173 20.79 -14.11 -8.03
N ILE A 174 20.78 -12.78 -7.86
CA ILE A 174 21.55 -12.04 -6.86
C ILE A 174 20.58 -11.27 -5.98
N ASN A 175 20.71 -11.35 -4.66
CA ASN A 175 19.93 -10.57 -3.72
C ASN A 175 20.84 -9.65 -2.90
N LEU A 176 20.68 -8.33 -3.11
CA LEU A 176 21.51 -7.30 -2.49
C LEU A 176 20.84 -6.65 -1.27
N ARG A 177 19.88 -7.31 -0.64
CA ARG A 177 19.27 -6.83 0.60
C ARG A 177 20.35 -6.62 1.68
N ALA A 178 20.25 -5.53 2.44
CA ALA A 178 21.17 -5.29 3.55
C ALA A 178 21.15 -6.45 4.56
N PRO A 179 22.32 -6.94 5.03
CA PRO A 179 22.40 -7.98 6.06
C PRO A 179 21.62 -7.59 7.32
N GLY A 180 21.03 -8.59 8.00
CA GLY A 180 20.24 -8.38 9.23
C GLY A 180 18.85 -7.76 9.03
N THR A 181 18.41 -7.56 7.79
CA THR A 181 17.03 -7.14 7.50
C THR A 181 16.12 -8.32 7.15
N THR A 182 14.81 -8.15 7.31
CA THR A 182 13.83 -9.23 7.06
C THR A 182 13.38 -9.28 5.60
N GLY A 183 13.17 -10.48 5.07
CA GLY A 183 12.65 -10.71 3.73
C GLY A 183 13.09 -12.04 3.14
N TYR A 184 12.32 -12.53 2.17
CA TYR A 184 12.61 -13.78 1.47
C TYR A 184 12.57 -13.55 -0.06
N PRO A 185 13.53 -14.07 -0.85
CA PRO A 185 14.66 -14.92 -0.46
C PRO A 185 15.67 -14.18 0.44
N PRO A 186 16.54 -14.87 1.20
CA PRO A 186 17.58 -14.23 2.03
C PRO A 186 18.61 -13.45 1.18
N PRO A 187 19.41 -12.56 1.78
CA PRO A 187 20.49 -11.84 1.08
C PRO A 187 21.68 -12.73 0.71
N ASP A 188 22.37 -12.38 -0.38
CA ASP A 188 23.72 -12.88 -0.68
C ASP A 188 24.74 -12.05 0.10
N GLU A 189 24.87 -12.27 1.41
CA GLU A 189 25.53 -11.36 2.36
C GLU A 189 26.97 -10.96 1.97
N ASP A 190 27.82 -11.93 1.62
CA ASP A 190 29.21 -11.68 1.23
C ASP A 190 29.29 -10.84 -0.05
N LEU A 191 28.48 -11.20 -1.06
CA LEU A 191 28.44 -10.49 -2.33
C LEU A 191 27.86 -9.09 -2.16
N GLN A 192 26.79 -8.94 -1.38
CA GLN A 192 26.18 -7.66 -1.06
C GLN A 192 27.20 -6.76 -0.36
N SER A 193 27.87 -7.28 0.67
CA SER A 193 28.90 -6.57 1.42
C SER A 193 30.03 -6.14 0.50
N PHE A 194 30.36 -6.92 -0.52
CA PHE A 194 31.41 -6.60 -1.47
C PHE A 194 30.98 -5.54 -2.50
N LEU A 195 29.84 -5.75 -3.17
CA LEU A 195 29.35 -4.90 -4.25
C LEU A 195 28.72 -3.58 -3.76
N CYS A 196 28.27 -3.52 -2.51
CA CYS A 196 27.62 -2.32 -1.96
C CYS A 196 28.52 -1.49 -1.03
N ARG A 197 29.76 -1.90 -0.77
CA ARG A 197 30.75 -1.11 0.01
C ARG A 197 30.88 0.31 -0.53
N THR A 198 30.70 1.30 0.35
CA THR A 198 30.92 2.72 0.08
C THR A 198 32.16 3.20 0.83
N GLY A 199 33.35 2.92 0.29
CA GLY A 199 34.63 3.45 0.81
C GLY A 199 35.14 4.66 0.00
N GLN A 200 36.27 5.27 0.42
CA GLN A 200 36.93 6.44 -0.20
C GLN A 200 37.50 6.20 -1.64
N GLY A 201 36.98 5.21 -2.38
CA GLY A 201 37.43 4.90 -3.74
C GLY A 201 36.86 5.86 -4.80
N MET A 202 37.56 6.02 -5.92
CA MET A 202 37.10 6.85 -7.05
C MET A 202 36.07 6.08 -7.89
N GLN A 203 35.23 6.81 -8.65
CA GLN A 203 34.22 6.21 -9.53
C GLN A 203 34.82 5.19 -10.53
N ASP A 204 36.03 5.44 -11.03
CA ASP A 204 36.71 4.56 -11.98
C ASP A 204 37.20 3.25 -11.33
N ASP A 205 37.51 3.26 -10.03
CA ASP A 205 37.85 2.04 -9.28
C ASP A 205 36.63 1.13 -9.18
N ARG A 206 35.44 1.70 -8.92
CA ARG A 206 34.19 0.93 -8.86
C ARG A 206 33.75 0.42 -10.22
N TYR A 207 33.91 1.21 -11.27
CA TYR A 207 33.69 0.73 -12.64
C TYR A 207 34.60 -0.46 -12.97
N SER A 208 35.88 -0.38 -12.60
CA SER A 208 36.85 -1.48 -12.80
C SER A 208 36.45 -2.73 -12.02
N LEU A 209 36.02 -2.55 -10.77
CA LEU A 209 35.49 -3.62 -9.94
C LEU A 209 34.28 -4.32 -10.59
N PHE A 210 33.33 -3.57 -11.16
CA PHE A 210 32.17 -4.16 -11.82
C PHE A 210 32.53 -4.88 -13.14
N CYS A 211 33.58 -4.44 -13.85
CA CYS A 211 34.10 -5.20 -14.99
C CYS A 211 34.70 -6.54 -14.55
N ALA A 212 35.51 -6.54 -13.49
CA ALA A 212 36.06 -7.76 -12.90
C ALA A 212 34.95 -8.68 -12.37
N PHE A 213 33.93 -8.11 -11.73
CA PHE A 213 32.77 -8.85 -11.25
C PHE A 213 32.03 -9.56 -12.39
N LEU A 214 31.71 -8.88 -13.49
CA LEU A 214 31.02 -9.52 -14.62
C LEU A 214 31.89 -10.61 -15.25
N GLN A 215 33.19 -10.37 -15.42
CA GLN A 215 34.14 -11.37 -15.92
C GLN A 215 34.16 -12.62 -15.02
N ALA A 216 34.39 -12.44 -13.72
CA ALA A 216 34.41 -13.53 -12.74
C ALA A 216 33.06 -14.27 -12.69
N LEU A 217 31.94 -13.53 -12.71
CA LEU A 217 30.61 -14.12 -12.70
C LEU A 217 30.41 -15.06 -13.89
N PHE A 218 30.78 -14.65 -15.10
CA PHE A 218 30.66 -15.49 -16.29
C PHE A 218 31.61 -16.69 -16.26
N GLN A 219 32.87 -16.51 -15.86
CA GLN A 219 33.84 -17.60 -15.75
C GLN A 219 33.41 -18.65 -14.73
N ILE A 220 33.02 -18.23 -13.53
CA ILE A 220 32.55 -19.15 -12.48
C ILE A 220 31.22 -19.81 -12.87
N THR A 221 30.35 -19.12 -13.61
CA THR A 221 29.13 -19.74 -14.15
C THR A 221 29.46 -20.82 -15.18
N VAL A 222 30.41 -20.60 -16.09
CA VAL A 222 30.89 -21.64 -17.02
C VAL A 222 31.44 -22.84 -16.25
N LEU A 223 32.30 -22.57 -15.25
CA LEU A 223 32.87 -23.62 -14.40
C LEU A 223 31.79 -24.42 -13.64
N ALA A 224 30.71 -23.75 -13.21
CA ALA A 224 29.53 -24.40 -12.63
C ALA A 224 28.87 -25.38 -13.60
N LEU A 225 28.63 -24.93 -14.85
CA LEU A 225 28.01 -25.74 -15.90
C LEU A 225 28.90 -26.87 -16.43
N ASP A 226 30.20 -26.82 -16.11
CA ASP A 226 31.17 -27.89 -16.37
C ASP A 226 31.37 -28.80 -15.15
N ASN A 227 30.57 -28.65 -14.09
CA ASN A 227 30.68 -29.36 -12.80
C ASN A 227 32.06 -29.19 -12.13
N GLY A 228 32.78 -28.10 -12.44
CA GLY A 228 34.17 -27.87 -12.02
C GLY A 228 34.34 -27.04 -10.74
N LEU A 229 33.26 -26.67 -10.04
CA LEU A 229 33.37 -25.85 -8.81
C LEU A 229 33.87 -26.62 -7.59
N GLY A 230 33.76 -27.95 -7.59
CA GLY A 230 34.01 -28.75 -6.39
C GLY A 230 33.02 -28.47 -5.25
N LEU A 231 31.83 -27.96 -5.57
CA LEU A 231 30.74 -27.70 -4.63
C LEU A 231 29.62 -28.72 -4.84
N ASP A 232 29.16 -29.34 -3.77
CA ASP A 232 28.02 -30.26 -3.82
C ASP A 232 26.75 -29.55 -3.33
N SER A 233 25.69 -29.59 -4.14
CA SER A 233 24.36 -29.10 -3.78
C SER A 233 23.37 -30.23 -3.47
N GLY A 234 23.75 -31.49 -3.68
CA GLY A 234 22.84 -32.64 -3.69
C GLY A 234 21.91 -32.71 -4.91
N GLU A 235 22.08 -31.85 -5.90
CA GLU A 235 21.29 -31.85 -7.15
C GLU A 235 22.09 -32.50 -8.28
N GLY A 236 21.40 -33.01 -9.30
CA GLY A 236 22.05 -33.70 -10.42
C GLY A 236 23.04 -32.82 -11.20
N GLU A 237 24.10 -33.45 -11.70
CA GLU A 237 25.13 -32.82 -12.53
C GLU A 237 24.58 -32.29 -13.86
N PHE A 238 25.28 -31.31 -14.44
CA PHE A 238 25.02 -30.83 -15.80
C PHE A 238 25.62 -31.80 -16.82
N ASN A 239 24.82 -32.22 -17.81
CA ASN A 239 25.26 -33.09 -18.90
C ASN A 239 25.33 -32.32 -20.22
N ASP A 240 26.23 -32.72 -21.11
CA ASP A 240 26.35 -32.10 -22.43
C ASP A 240 25.09 -32.24 -23.31
N ASN A 241 24.25 -33.24 -23.02
CA ASN A 241 23.00 -33.48 -23.73
C ASN A 241 21.80 -32.74 -23.10
N ASP A 242 21.96 -32.04 -21.97
CA ASP A 242 20.85 -31.34 -21.32
C ASP A 242 20.29 -30.27 -22.28
N ARG A 243 18.96 -30.17 -22.33
CA ARG A 243 18.28 -29.07 -23.04
C ARG A 243 18.45 -27.76 -22.28
N ARG A 244 18.23 -26.63 -22.97
CA ARG A 244 18.32 -25.30 -22.37
C ARG A 244 17.46 -25.15 -21.10
N GLU A 245 16.22 -25.61 -21.14
CA GLU A 245 15.28 -25.54 -20.02
C GLU A 245 15.72 -26.46 -18.87
N GLU A 246 16.34 -27.61 -19.19
CA GLU A 246 16.90 -28.53 -18.20
C GLU A 246 18.11 -27.91 -17.50
N ILE A 247 19.01 -27.24 -18.24
CA ILE A 247 20.14 -26.49 -17.66
C ILE A 247 19.63 -25.37 -16.75
N ALA A 248 18.65 -24.59 -17.21
CA ALA A 248 18.03 -23.53 -16.43
C ALA A 248 17.43 -24.07 -15.12
N SER A 249 16.60 -25.11 -15.22
CA SER A 249 15.98 -25.72 -14.04
C SER A 249 17.02 -26.33 -13.09
N LYS A 250 18.08 -26.98 -13.59
CA LYS A 250 19.15 -27.53 -12.75
C LYS A 250 19.89 -26.41 -12.03
N PHE A 251 20.35 -25.39 -12.75
CA PHE A 251 21.05 -24.25 -12.16
C PHE A 251 20.21 -23.55 -11.07
N ARG A 252 18.90 -23.35 -11.32
CA ARG A 252 17.96 -22.85 -10.29
C ARG A 252 17.97 -23.74 -9.04
N LYS A 253 17.84 -25.06 -9.20
CA LYS A 253 17.80 -26.01 -8.08
C LYS A 253 19.10 -25.97 -7.28
N HIS A 254 20.26 -26.01 -7.95
CA HIS A 254 21.58 -25.82 -7.34
C HIS A 254 21.64 -24.52 -6.50
N MET A 255 21.22 -23.39 -7.08
CA MET A 255 21.22 -22.08 -6.41
C MET A 255 20.18 -21.93 -5.27
N SER A 256 19.18 -22.82 -5.21
CA SER A 256 18.12 -22.81 -4.20
C SER A 256 18.26 -23.93 -3.16
N SER A 257 19.16 -24.89 -3.40
CA SER A 257 19.39 -26.03 -2.50
C SER A 257 19.82 -25.52 -1.13
N GLY A 258 19.23 -26.09 -0.07
CA GLY A 258 19.48 -25.69 1.31
C GLY A 258 19.02 -24.27 1.68
N MET A 259 18.32 -23.54 0.81
CA MET A 259 17.83 -22.19 1.12
C MET A 259 16.74 -22.22 2.21
N SER A 260 16.93 -21.41 3.24
CA SER A 260 16.01 -21.28 4.37
C SER A 260 15.83 -19.81 4.75
N ALA A 261 15.00 -19.56 5.75
CA ALA A 261 14.81 -18.23 6.31
C ALA A 261 16.10 -17.61 6.90
N ASN A 262 17.09 -18.44 7.27
CA ASN A 262 18.35 -18.01 7.88
C ASN A 262 19.47 -17.74 6.85
N GLY A 263 19.26 -18.06 5.57
CA GLY A 263 20.31 -17.90 4.56
C GLY A 263 20.19 -18.87 3.39
N HIS A 264 21.05 -18.66 2.40
CA HIS A 264 21.22 -19.58 1.28
C HIS A 264 21.99 -20.84 1.69
N GLY A 265 21.83 -21.93 0.92
CA GLY A 265 22.60 -23.15 1.16
C GLY A 265 24.06 -23.05 0.71
N PRO A 266 24.87 -24.07 1.03
CA PRO A 266 26.33 -24.05 0.86
C PRO A 266 26.76 -23.85 -0.60
N TYR A 267 26.01 -24.39 -1.57
CA TYR A 267 26.35 -24.24 -2.98
C TYR A 267 26.31 -22.78 -3.44
N ARG A 268 25.22 -22.04 -3.15
CA ARG A 268 25.09 -20.62 -3.56
C ARG A 268 26.08 -19.73 -2.81
N ILE A 269 26.30 -19.98 -1.52
CA ILE A 269 27.33 -19.28 -0.73
C ILE A 269 28.72 -19.52 -1.35
N GLY A 270 29.06 -20.77 -1.62
CA GLY A 270 30.34 -21.15 -2.22
C GLY A 270 30.52 -20.57 -3.63
N PHE A 271 29.47 -20.60 -4.45
CA PHE A 271 29.45 -20.02 -5.80
C PHE A 271 29.84 -18.53 -5.75
N TYR A 272 29.18 -17.73 -4.90
CA TYR A 272 29.48 -16.30 -4.81
C TYR A 272 30.81 -16.02 -4.13
N LYS A 273 31.26 -16.87 -3.20
CA LYS A 273 32.62 -16.79 -2.66
C LYS A 273 33.68 -16.98 -3.75
N LEU A 274 33.52 -17.98 -4.62
CA LEU A 274 34.41 -18.20 -5.76
C LEU A 274 34.39 -17.03 -6.76
N VAL A 275 33.21 -16.42 -7.00
CA VAL A 275 33.11 -15.19 -7.80
C VAL A 275 33.92 -14.06 -7.17
N ILE A 276 33.83 -13.86 -5.85
CA ILE A 276 34.57 -12.82 -5.13
C ILE A 276 36.08 -13.10 -5.19
N ASP A 277 36.50 -14.33 -4.96
CA ASP A 277 37.90 -14.75 -4.99
C ASP A 277 38.51 -14.53 -6.39
N GLU A 278 37.79 -14.93 -7.45
CA GLU A 278 38.26 -14.75 -8.82
C GLU A 278 38.32 -13.27 -9.23
N MET A 279 37.32 -12.48 -8.84
CA MET A 279 37.34 -11.05 -9.07
C MET A 279 38.50 -10.36 -8.33
N ASN A 280 38.85 -10.77 -7.11
CA ASN A 280 40.03 -10.26 -6.40
C ASN A 280 41.32 -10.59 -7.15
N LYS A 281 41.45 -11.79 -7.73
CA LYS A 281 42.59 -12.17 -8.58
C LYS A 281 42.67 -11.30 -9.85
N ILE A 282 41.54 -11.09 -10.52
CA ILE A 282 41.46 -10.24 -11.72
C ILE A 282 41.91 -8.81 -11.38
N VAL A 283 41.39 -8.23 -10.30
CA VAL A 283 41.74 -6.87 -9.86
C VAL A 283 43.21 -6.76 -9.45
N ALA A 284 43.78 -7.81 -8.86
CA ALA A 284 45.20 -7.85 -8.46
C ALA A 284 46.17 -8.11 -9.64
N SER A 285 45.67 -8.54 -10.80
CA SER A 285 46.52 -8.84 -11.96
C SER A 285 47.18 -7.59 -12.54
N GLU A 286 48.47 -7.70 -12.88
CA GLU A 286 49.21 -6.59 -13.49
C GLU A 286 48.57 -6.19 -14.82
N GLY A 287 48.23 -4.90 -14.96
CA GLY A 287 47.63 -4.36 -16.19
C GLY A 287 46.09 -4.33 -16.22
N PHE A 288 45.39 -4.78 -15.17
CA PHE A 288 43.93 -4.64 -15.09
C PHE A 288 43.50 -3.17 -14.90
N LYS A 289 43.37 -2.45 -16.02
CA LYS A 289 42.80 -1.09 -16.09
C LYS A 289 41.78 -1.01 -17.23
N PRO A 290 40.52 -1.41 -17.01
CA PRO A 290 39.51 -1.32 -18.05
C PRO A 290 39.32 0.15 -18.46
N ARG A 291 39.42 0.44 -19.75
CA ARG A 291 39.27 1.81 -20.25
C ARG A 291 37.78 2.14 -20.31
N SER A 292 37.36 3.19 -19.60
CA SER A 292 36.00 3.72 -19.68
C SER A 292 35.63 4.03 -21.14
N PRO A 293 34.44 3.66 -21.63
CA PRO A 293 33.99 4.04 -22.96
C PRO A 293 33.88 5.57 -23.02
N ARG A 294 34.87 6.27 -23.60
CA ARG A 294 34.90 7.74 -23.73
C ARG A 294 33.85 8.20 -24.76
N PRO A 295 33.18 9.36 -24.57
CA PRO A 295 32.35 9.96 -25.62
C PRO A 295 33.24 10.53 -26.74
N LYS A 296 32.77 10.45 -27.99
CA LYS A 296 33.17 11.40 -29.04
C LYS A 296 32.63 12.78 -28.66
N THR A 297 33.37 13.57 -27.90
CA THR A 297 33.01 14.99 -27.64
C THR A 297 33.47 15.88 -28.79
N GLN A 298 33.05 15.57 -30.01
CA GLN A 298 33.07 16.51 -31.13
C GLN A 298 31.81 16.25 -31.97
N ILE A 299 31.03 17.30 -32.16
CA ILE A 299 29.94 17.38 -33.12
C ILE A 299 30.48 16.84 -34.46
N PRO A 300 29.79 15.93 -35.17
CA PRO A 300 30.29 15.43 -36.44
C PRO A 300 30.34 16.57 -37.46
N ASP A 301 31.53 16.93 -37.90
CA ASP A 301 31.72 17.63 -39.16
C ASP A 301 31.28 16.67 -40.29
N PRO A 302 30.28 17.02 -41.11
CA PRO A 302 29.74 16.14 -42.16
C PRO A 302 30.74 15.78 -43.26
N ASN A 303 31.95 16.37 -43.28
CA ASN A 303 32.96 16.13 -44.33
C ASN A 303 34.16 15.25 -43.92
N VAL A 304 34.15 14.64 -42.73
CA VAL A 304 35.25 13.75 -42.30
C VAL A 304 34.84 12.27 -42.38
N PRO A 305 35.57 11.40 -43.11
CA PRO A 305 35.30 9.97 -43.16
C PRO A 305 35.34 9.34 -41.76
N ILE A 306 34.33 8.52 -41.44
CA ILE A 306 34.21 7.78 -40.18
C ILE A 306 35.48 6.92 -39.97
N PRO A 307 36.27 7.13 -38.89
CA PRO A 307 37.41 6.25 -38.62
C PRO A 307 36.91 4.91 -38.05
N PRO A 308 37.64 3.80 -38.30
CA PRO A 308 37.21 2.44 -37.96
C PRO A 308 37.11 2.19 -36.44
N PRO A 309 36.48 1.09 -36.00
CA PRO A 309 36.19 0.81 -34.59
C PRO A 309 37.44 0.79 -33.70
N VAL A 310 37.30 1.31 -32.49
CA VAL A 310 38.34 1.47 -31.46
C VAL A 310 39.10 0.16 -31.21
N ALA A 311 40.43 0.23 -31.18
CA ALA A 311 41.32 -0.90 -30.94
C ALA A 311 41.01 -1.62 -29.61
N LYS A 312 40.89 -2.95 -29.70
CA LYS A 312 40.63 -3.91 -28.61
C LYS A 312 41.82 -3.94 -27.63
N THR A 313 41.61 -3.61 -26.36
CA THR A 313 42.56 -3.89 -25.27
C THR A 313 42.28 -5.26 -24.63
N GLU A 314 43.32 -5.98 -24.21
CA GLU A 314 43.24 -7.39 -23.76
C GLU A 314 42.25 -7.67 -22.61
N SER A 315 42.14 -6.81 -21.59
CA SER A 315 41.26 -7.07 -20.43
C SER A 315 39.76 -6.89 -20.72
N LEU A 316 39.38 -5.96 -21.59
CA LEU A 316 37.99 -5.78 -22.05
C LEU A 316 37.54 -6.93 -22.96
N ASN A 317 38.47 -7.50 -23.74
CA ASN A 317 38.23 -8.73 -24.48
C ASN A 317 37.94 -9.91 -23.53
N GLN A 318 38.58 -10.01 -22.36
CA GLN A 318 38.40 -11.17 -21.47
C GLN A 318 36.99 -11.25 -20.86
N ALA A 319 36.40 -10.13 -20.42
CA ALA A 319 35.02 -10.13 -19.92
C ALA A 319 34.02 -10.48 -21.03
N GLN A 320 34.24 -9.99 -22.26
CA GLN A 320 33.42 -10.33 -23.43
C GLN A 320 33.61 -11.80 -23.83
N GLN A 321 34.84 -12.32 -23.82
CA GLN A 321 35.16 -13.72 -24.07
C GLN A 321 34.54 -14.64 -23.03
N ALA A 322 34.55 -14.26 -21.75
CA ALA A 322 33.89 -15.02 -20.68
C ALA A 322 32.37 -15.09 -20.92
N LEU A 323 31.74 -13.97 -21.30
CA LEU A 323 30.33 -13.97 -21.70
C LEU A 323 30.09 -14.84 -22.95
N GLU A 324 30.93 -14.73 -23.97
CA GLU A 324 30.83 -15.54 -25.19
C GLU A 324 30.98 -17.03 -24.91
N ALA A 325 31.88 -17.42 -24.02
CA ALA A 325 32.02 -18.81 -23.57
C ALA A 325 30.73 -19.34 -22.94
N LEU A 326 30.14 -18.56 -22.03
CA LEU A 326 28.86 -18.90 -21.40
C LEU A 326 27.71 -18.97 -22.43
N VAL A 327 27.62 -17.99 -23.32
CA VAL A 327 26.65 -17.96 -24.42
C VAL A 327 26.82 -19.17 -25.33
N ASN A 328 28.04 -19.54 -25.69
CA ASN A 328 28.31 -20.69 -26.54
C ASN A 328 27.94 -22.01 -25.85
N LYS A 329 28.22 -22.15 -24.54
CA LYS A 329 27.79 -23.32 -23.75
C LYS A 329 26.26 -23.45 -23.77
N LEU A 330 25.53 -22.36 -23.50
CA LEU A 330 24.06 -22.38 -23.49
C LEU A 330 23.46 -22.54 -24.88
N ARG A 331 24.10 -21.99 -25.93
CA ARG A 331 23.65 -22.12 -27.32
C ARG A 331 23.77 -23.55 -27.84
N LYS A 332 24.79 -24.31 -27.42
CA LYS A 332 24.91 -25.74 -27.76
C LYS A 332 23.73 -26.59 -27.27
N ALA A 333 23.08 -26.18 -26.18
CA ALA A 333 21.91 -26.85 -25.63
C ALA A 333 20.60 -26.57 -26.40
N VAL A 334 20.64 -25.71 -27.43
CA VAL A 334 19.48 -25.36 -28.27
C VAL A 334 19.41 -26.35 -29.44
N ARG A 335 18.47 -27.30 -29.37
CA ARG A 335 18.37 -28.41 -30.33
C ARG A 335 17.67 -28.07 -31.66
N SER A 336 16.92 -26.97 -31.71
CA SER A 336 16.27 -26.48 -32.93
C SER A 336 16.65 -25.03 -33.17
N PRO A 337 17.04 -24.62 -34.39
CA PRO A 337 17.02 -23.22 -34.74
C PRO A 337 15.55 -22.81 -34.78
N ASP A 338 15.01 -22.28 -33.69
CA ASP A 338 13.76 -21.53 -33.78
C ASP A 338 14.01 -20.42 -34.80
N ILE A 339 13.40 -20.59 -35.97
CA ILE A 339 13.47 -19.67 -37.09
C ILE A 339 12.84 -18.36 -36.61
N GLY A 340 13.67 -17.45 -36.08
CA GLY A 340 13.35 -16.03 -35.92
C GLY A 340 13.20 -15.46 -34.50
N THR A 341 13.51 -16.15 -33.40
CA THR A 341 13.35 -15.54 -32.05
C THR A 341 14.62 -15.61 -31.19
N ASP A 342 15.39 -14.52 -31.17
CA ASP A 342 16.55 -14.27 -30.29
C ASP A 342 16.10 -14.10 -28.81
N ASN A 343 15.69 -15.18 -28.16
CA ASN A 343 15.45 -15.17 -26.71
C ASN A 343 16.76 -14.90 -25.96
N PRO A 344 16.79 -14.00 -24.95
CA PRO A 344 17.99 -13.78 -24.15
C PRO A 344 18.41 -15.10 -23.50
N LEU A 345 19.65 -15.54 -23.72
CA LEU A 345 20.15 -16.81 -23.18
C LEU A 345 20.46 -16.71 -21.69
N ILE A 346 20.84 -15.53 -21.21
CA ILE A 346 21.31 -15.29 -19.86
C ILE A 346 20.56 -14.08 -19.30
N ILE A 347 19.97 -14.26 -18.12
CA ILE A 347 19.36 -13.18 -17.35
C ILE A 347 20.10 -13.04 -16.02
N ILE A 348 20.65 -11.86 -15.72
CA ILE A 348 21.17 -11.56 -14.37
C ILE A 348 20.08 -10.80 -13.63
N ALA A 349 19.58 -11.37 -12.53
CA ALA A 349 18.50 -10.76 -11.74
C ALA A 349 19.03 -10.22 -10.41
N PHE A 350 19.03 -8.91 -10.23
CA PHE A 350 19.39 -8.24 -8.98
C PHE A 350 18.12 -7.91 -8.19
N ASP A 351 17.87 -8.66 -7.12
CA ASP A 351 16.86 -8.37 -6.12
C ASP A 351 17.34 -7.35 -5.09
N GLU A 352 16.42 -6.54 -4.60
CA GLU A 352 16.68 -5.39 -3.72
C GLU A 352 17.77 -4.44 -4.28
N ALA A 353 17.80 -4.25 -5.59
CA ALA A 353 18.86 -3.54 -6.31
C ALA A 353 19.09 -2.09 -5.85
N HIS A 354 18.10 -1.47 -5.19
CA HIS A 354 18.16 -0.11 -4.69
C HIS A 354 19.34 0.17 -3.76
N THR A 355 19.94 -0.86 -3.15
CA THR A 355 21.16 -0.74 -2.34
C THR A 355 22.39 -0.30 -3.15
N LEU A 356 22.39 -0.50 -4.47
CA LEU A 356 23.44 -0.02 -5.39
C LEU A 356 23.35 1.50 -5.66
N ASN A 357 22.21 2.14 -5.34
CA ASN A 357 21.93 3.54 -5.69
C ASN A 357 22.33 4.56 -4.62
N THR A 358 22.95 4.12 -3.51
CA THR A 358 23.44 5.03 -2.48
C THR A 358 24.39 6.07 -3.09
N PRO A 359 24.07 7.38 -3.03
CA PRO A 359 24.89 8.41 -3.63
C PRO A 359 26.19 8.57 -2.85
N ILE A 360 27.31 8.63 -3.57
CA ILE A 360 28.63 8.89 -3.03
C ILE A 360 28.98 10.33 -3.37
N ILE A 361 29.00 11.18 -2.34
CA ILE A 361 29.26 12.61 -2.43
C ILE A 361 30.73 12.85 -2.09
N ASP A 362 31.50 13.30 -3.09
CA ASP A 362 32.86 13.80 -2.90
C ASP A 362 32.80 15.33 -3.03
N LYS A 363 33.35 16.07 -2.04
CA LYS A 363 33.13 17.52 -1.85
C LYS A 363 33.55 18.38 -3.07
N ASN A 364 34.26 17.82 -4.05
CA ASN A 364 34.73 18.49 -5.26
C ASN A 364 34.50 17.70 -6.57
N LYS A 365 33.64 16.66 -6.61
CA LYS A 365 33.40 15.85 -7.84
C LYS A 365 31.91 15.60 -8.11
N SER A 366 31.61 15.14 -9.33
CA SER A 366 30.27 14.68 -9.72
C SER A 366 29.79 13.57 -8.79
N ILE A 367 28.55 13.68 -8.30
CA ILE A 367 27.86 12.62 -7.53
C ILE A 367 27.80 11.34 -8.39
N TRP A 368 28.01 10.17 -7.81
CA TRP A 368 27.91 8.88 -8.48
C TRP A 368 27.40 7.78 -7.53
N SER A 369 27.07 6.60 -8.06
CA SER A 369 26.63 5.44 -7.27
C SER A 369 27.23 4.12 -7.77
N ASN A 370 27.19 3.07 -6.96
CA ASN A 370 27.62 1.73 -7.38
C ASN A 370 26.88 1.26 -8.63
N PHE A 371 25.58 1.57 -8.74
CA PHE A 371 24.80 1.29 -9.94
C PHE A 371 25.38 1.98 -11.19
N THR A 372 25.84 3.23 -11.11
CA THR A 372 26.45 3.89 -12.28
C THR A 372 27.71 3.16 -12.77
N GLY A 373 28.48 2.56 -11.85
CA GLY A 373 29.64 1.71 -12.16
C GLY A 373 29.23 0.41 -12.85
N LEU A 374 28.24 -0.30 -12.28
CA LEU A 374 27.70 -1.54 -12.86
C LEU A 374 27.11 -1.30 -14.25
N ARG A 375 26.31 -0.25 -14.41
CA ARG A 375 25.71 0.11 -15.69
C ARG A 375 26.77 0.40 -16.74
N ARG A 376 27.84 1.11 -16.40
CA ARG A 376 29.00 1.35 -17.27
C ARG A 376 29.69 0.04 -17.69
N ALA A 377 29.81 -0.92 -16.79
CA ALA A 377 30.35 -2.25 -17.10
C ALA A 377 29.43 -3.01 -18.08
N LEU A 378 28.11 -3.01 -17.84
CA LEU A 378 27.11 -3.64 -18.72
C LEU A 378 27.10 -3.07 -20.14
N ARG A 379 27.45 -1.79 -20.35
CA ARG A 379 27.55 -1.17 -21.68
C ARG A 379 28.47 -1.94 -22.62
N HIS A 380 29.55 -2.54 -22.11
CA HIS A 380 30.50 -3.31 -22.92
C HIS A 380 29.91 -4.58 -23.53
N HIS A 381 28.75 -5.02 -23.04
CA HIS A 381 28.06 -6.20 -23.52
C HIS A 381 26.79 -5.85 -24.32
N PHE A 382 26.58 -4.58 -24.68
CA PHE A 382 25.35 -4.10 -25.32
C PHE A 382 25.03 -4.83 -26.65
N ASP A 383 26.05 -5.13 -27.45
CA ASP A 383 25.88 -5.79 -28.74
C ASP A 383 25.47 -7.27 -28.60
N ASN A 384 25.62 -7.85 -27.41
CA ASN A 384 25.25 -9.23 -27.15
C ASN A 384 23.77 -9.33 -26.70
N ARG A 385 22.88 -9.64 -27.64
CA ARG A 385 21.44 -9.83 -27.39
C ARG A 385 21.12 -11.01 -26.47
N SER A 386 22.07 -11.91 -26.24
CA SER A 386 21.90 -13.05 -25.36
C SER A 386 21.98 -12.69 -23.87
N LEU A 387 22.42 -11.48 -23.52
CA LEU A 387 22.49 -11.01 -22.13
C LEU A 387 21.46 -9.91 -21.85
N VAL A 388 20.62 -10.12 -20.84
CA VAL A 388 19.74 -9.09 -20.26
C VAL A 388 19.92 -9.04 -18.75
N THR A 389 19.93 -7.83 -18.18
CA THR A 389 19.95 -7.64 -16.72
C THR A 389 18.61 -7.12 -16.20
N LEU A 390 18.09 -7.70 -15.12
CA LEU A 390 16.83 -7.30 -14.49
C LEU A 390 17.10 -6.79 -13.08
N PHE A 391 16.63 -5.58 -12.78
CA PHE A 391 16.73 -4.96 -11.45
C PHE A 391 15.36 -4.93 -10.78
N LEU A 392 15.19 -5.70 -9.71
CA LEU A 392 13.96 -5.73 -8.91
C LEU A 392 14.13 -4.77 -7.74
N SER A 393 13.11 -3.96 -7.49
CA SER A 393 13.05 -3.18 -6.25
C SER A 393 11.60 -2.82 -5.90
N THR A 394 11.37 -2.54 -4.62
CA THR A 394 10.13 -1.94 -4.10
C THR A 394 10.14 -0.42 -4.18
N THR A 395 11.30 0.19 -4.42
CA THR A 395 11.52 1.62 -4.20
C THR A 395 11.13 2.48 -5.40
N GLY A 396 10.77 3.73 -5.11
CA GLY A 396 10.73 4.79 -6.11
C GLY A 396 12.07 5.09 -6.76
N LYS A 397 13.16 4.67 -6.12
CA LYS A 397 14.53 4.81 -6.59
C LYS A 397 14.82 3.94 -7.82
N ILE A 398 13.85 3.13 -8.30
CA ILE A 398 13.91 2.53 -9.64
C ILE A 398 13.98 3.62 -10.72
N ASP A 399 13.44 4.82 -10.46
CA ASP A 399 13.64 6.00 -11.31
C ASP A 399 15.10 6.15 -11.75
N GLN A 400 16.06 6.00 -10.82
CA GLN A 400 17.49 6.14 -11.13
C GLN A 400 18.07 4.99 -11.98
N PHE A 401 17.41 3.83 -12.02
CA PHE A 401 17.79 2.76 -12.94
C PHE A 401 17.36 3.09 -14.37
N THR A 402 16.28 3.85 -14.51
CA THR A 402 15.60 4.11 -15.78
C THR A 402 15.43 5.61 -16.05
N ALA A 403 16.28 6.46 -15.48
CA ALA A 403 16.01 7.89 -15.33
C ALA A 403 15.95 8.63 -16.67
N SER A 404 15.06 9.62 -16.73
CA SER A 404 15.14 10.72 -17.70
C SER A 404 16.37 11.59 -17.43
N SER A 405 16.77 12.38 -18.44
CA SER A 405 18.03 13.13 -18.47
C SER A 405 18.37 13.87 -17.17
N SER A 406 17.41 14.50 -16.52
CA SER A 406 17.62 15.38 -15.36
C SER A 406 17.93 14.71 -14.02
N ARG A 407 17.69 13.39 -13.86
CA ARG A 407 17.81 12.68 -12.56
C ARG A 407 18.96 11.67 -12.51
N ASP A 408 19.72 11.54 -13.59
CA ASP A 408 20.83 10.62 -13.68
C ASP A 408 22.15 11.30 -13.30
N TYR A 409 22.92 10.67 -12.42
CA TYR A 409 24.27 11.10 -12.04
C TYR A 409 25.27 11.09 -13.22
N SER A 410 24.94 10.40 -14.32
CA SER A 410 25.68 10.42 -15.56
C SER A 410 25.33 11.64 -16.39
N ALA A 411 26.33 12.50 -16.62
CA ALA A 411 26.25 13.58 -17.60
C ALA A 411 25.69 13.11 -18.97
N ARG A 412 25.83 11.83 -19.34
CA ARG A 412 25.38 11.29 -20.63
C ARG A 412 23.86 11.20 -20.77
N PHE A 413 23.16 10.94 -19.66
CA PHE A 413 21.71 10.99 -19.62
C PHE A 413 21.26 12.45 -19.54
N LEU A 414 21.93 13.30 -18.75
CA LEU A 414 21.67 14.76 -18.66
C LEU A 414 21.63 15.50 -20.00
N HIS A 415 22.35 15.04 -21.02
CA HIS A 415 22.32 15.63 -22.36
C HIS A 415 21.25 15.03 -23.32
N GLY A 416 20.37 14.14 -22.84
CA GLY A 416 19.24 13.59 -23.61
C GLY A 416 19.58 12.46 -24.61
N ASN A 417 20.77 11.87 -24.52
CA ASN A 417 21.29 10.96 -25.56
C ASN A 417 20.87 9.49 -25.41
N PHE A 418 20.25 9.09 -24.29
CA PHE A 418 19.87 7.69 -24.05
C PHE A 418 18.46 7.53 -23.45
N ALA A 419 17.73 6.54 -23.93
CA ALA A 419 16.43 6.09 -23.43
C ALA A 419 16.59 4.90 -22.47
N ALA A 420 15.62 4.74 -21.57
CA ALA A 420 15.51 3.61 -20.66
C ALA A 420 14.29 2.75 -20.99
N TYR A 421 14.38 1.44 -20.72
CA TYR A 421 13.22 0.57 -20.86
C TYR A 421 12.16 0.87 -19.81
N ARG A 422 10.89 0.75 -20.21
CA ARG A 422 9.75 0.85 -19.30
C ARG A 422 9.80 -0.27 -18.25
N PRO A 423 9.72 0.02 -16.95
CA PRO A 423 9.72 -1.03 -15.93
C PRO A 423 8.55 -2.02 -16.05
N PHE A 424 8.82 -3.28 -15.72
CA PHE A 424 7.80 -4.30 -15.60
C PHE A 424 7.04 -4.18 -14.27
N VAL A 425 5.71 -4.09 -14.34
CA VAL A 425 4.83 -3.93 -13.16
C VAL A 425 3.68 -4.96 -13.11
N ALA A 426 3.51 -5.74 -14.19
CA ALA A 426 2.35 -6.59 -14.44
C ALA A 426 2.44 -7.96 -13.72
N LEU A 427 2.33 -7.93 -12.39
CA LEU A 427 2.37 -9.13 -11.55
C LEU A 427 1.00 -9.80 -11.35
N GLY A 428 -0.09 -9.14 -11.73
CA GLY A 428 -1.46 -9.61 -11.49
C GLY A 428 -1.95 -9.38 -10.06
N PHE A 429 -3.21 -9.75 -9.82
CA PHE A 429 -3.91 -9.60 -8.55
C PHE A 429 -4.99 -10.69 -8.44
N ASP A 430 -5.42 -11.03 -7.22
CA ASP A 430 -6.47 -12.03 -6.94
C ASP A 430 -6.16 -13.45 -7.48
N GLN A 431 -4.90 -13.80 -7.74
CA GLN A 431 -4.53 -15.12 -8.28
C GLN A 431 -4.94 -16.29 -7.37
N LEU A 432 -5.08 -16.02 -6.08
CA LEU A 432 -5.50 -17.01 -5.07
C LEU A 432 -6.94 -16.79 -4.60
N ALA A 433 -7.68 -15.85 -5.19
CA ALA A 433 -9.03 -15.52 -4.74
C ALA A 433 -9.98 -16.69 -4.97
N LYS A 434 -10.79 -17.01 -3.95
CA LYS A 434 -11.86 -18.00 -4.10
C LYS A 434 -12.95 -17.42 -5.01
N GLN A 435 -13.20 -18.06 -6.14
CA GLN A 435 -14.33 -17.75 -7.02
C GLN A 435 -15.65 -18.02 -6.28
N LEU A 436 -16.59 -17.09 -6.38
CA LEU A 436 -17.89 -17.18 -5.73
C LEU A 436 -19.00 -17.42 -6.76
N HIS A 437 -19.93 -18.32 -6.41
CA HIS A 437 -21.21 -18.44 -7.08
C HIS A 437 -22.25 -17.60 -6.35
N CYS A 438 -22.60 -16.45 -6.92
CA CYS A 438 -23.56 -15.51 -6.36
C CYS A 438 -25.01 -15.80 -6.80
N ASP A 439 -25.36 -17.10 -6.87
CA ASP A 439 -26.67 -17.63 -7.24
C ASP A 439 -27.46 -18.15 -6.02
N GLY A 440 -27.02 -17.79 -4.80
CA GLY A 440 -27.62 -18.20 -3.54
C GLY A 440 -27.00 -19.46 -2.90
N ARG A 441 -26.03 -20.12 -3.56
CA ARG A 441 -25.32 -21.27 -2.99
C ARG A 441 -24.32 -20.89 -1.90
N GLU A 442 -23.69 -19.73 -2.04
CA GLU A 442 -22.70 -19.23 -1.09
C GLU A 442 -23.36 -18.44 0.04
N ASP A 443 -22.73 -18.50 1.22
CA ASP A 443 -23.23 -17.89 2.44
C ASP A 443 -22.36 -16.72 2.89
N PHE A 444 -22.98 -15.66 3.39
CA PHE A 444 -22.32 -14.48 3.93
C PHE A 444 -21.27 -14.82 5.00
N SER A 445 -21.52 -15.82 5.84
CA SER A 445 -20.56 -16.28 6.86
C SER A 445 -19.22 -16.74 6.27
N THR A 446 -19.19 -17.16 5.01
CA THR A 446 -17.96 -17.58 4.32
C THR A 446 -17.09 -16.39 3.95
N VAL A 447 -17.70 -15.30 3.45
CA VAL A 447 -16.97 -14.19 2.83
C VAL A 447 -16.35 -13.23 3.83
N ILE A 448 -16.78 -13.28 5.09
CA ILE A 448 -16.20 -12.50 6.19
C ILE A 448 -15.07 -13.23 6.92
N THR A 449 -14.78 -14.49 6.58
CA THR A 449 -13.72 -15.25 7.27
C THR A 449 -12.33 -14.69 6.95
N PRO A 450 -11.37 -14.72 7.90
CA PRO A 450 -9.99 -14.32 7.65
C PRO A 450 -9.35 -15.03 6.45
N LYS A 451 -9.65 -16.33 6.28
CA LYS A 451 -9.19 -17.14 5.16
C LYS A 451 -9.71 -16.61 3.82
N PHE A 452 -10.99 -16.26 3.76
CA PHE A 452 -11.60 -15.76 2.53
C PHE A 452 -11.03 -14.39 2.17
N ILE A 453 -11.04 -13.42 3.09
CA ILE A 453 -10.55 -12.06 2.80
C ILE A 453 -9.06 -12.03 2.47
N ALA A 454 -8.27 -12.95 3.02
CA ALA A 454 -6.85 -13.08 2.70
C ALA A 454 -6.59 -13.75 1.35
N SER A 455 -7.57 -14.48 0.80
CA SER A 455 -7.45 -15.02 -0.56
C SER A 455 -7.57 -13.92 -1.63
N TYR A 456 -8.19 -12.78 -1.28
CA TYR A 456 -8.38 -11.63 -2.15
C TYR A 456 -7.20 -10.66 -2.01
N GLY A 457 -6.74 -10.14 -3.13
CA GLY A 457 -5.65 -9.17 -3.22
C GLY A 457 -4.35 -9.77 -3.72
N ARG A 458 -3.25 -9.34 -3.13
CA ARG A 458 -1.92 -9.86 -3.44
C ARG A 458 -1.73 -11.31 -2.92
N PRO A 459 -0.95 -12.16 -3.61
CA PRO A 459 -0.76 -13.56 -3.23
C PRO A 459 -0.20 -13.79 -1.81
N LEU A 460 0.59 -12.84 -1.27
CA LEU A 460 1.20 -12.95 0.07
C LEU A 460 0.20 -13.42 1.14
N TRP A 461 -1.00 -12.87 1.14
CA TRP A 461 -2.00 -13.15 2.17
C TRP A 461 -2.55 -14.58 2.06
N GLY A 462 -2.88 -15.01 0.84
CA GLY A 462 -3.43 -16.34 0.57
C GLY A 462 -2.43 -17.47 0.82
N THR A 463 -1.14 -17.23 0.53
CA THR A 463 -0.10 -18.24 0.79
C THR A 463 0.14 -18.43 2.28
N ILE A 464 0.07 -17.36 3.09
CA ILE A 464 0.14 -17.45 4.56
C ILE A 464 -1.00 -18.32 5.11
N PHE A 465 -2.23 -18.16 4.61
CA PHE A 465 -3.36 -18.98 5.06
C PHE A 465 -3.32 -20.43 4.58
N SER A 466 -2.60 -20.71 3.50
CA SER A 466 -2.42 -22.08 3.00
C SER A 466 -1.39 -22.87 3.84
N PHE A 467 -0.65 -22.19 4.72
CA PHE A 467 0.42 -22.79 5.52
C PHE A 467 -0.07 -23.58 6.74
N ASN A 468 -0.25 -24.89 6.62
CA ASN A 468 -0.79 -25.76 7.68
C ASN A 468 0.23 -26.20 8.76
N ASP A 469 1.40 -25.57 8.85
CA ASP A 469 2.38 -25.84 9.90
C ASP A 469 1.98 -25.11 11.20
N PRO A 470 2.04 -25.76 12.37
CA PRO A 470 1.84 -25.12 13.67
C PRO A 470 2.65 -23.83 13.87
N LYS A 471 3.86 -23.72 13.30
CA LYS A 471 4.73 -22.53 13.37
C LYS A 471 4.17 -21.33 12.61
N GLY A 472 3.28 -21.55 11.63
CA GLY A 472 2.59 -20.49 10.88
C GLY A 472 1.32 -19.98 11.54
N ASN A 473 0.83 -20.67 12.57
CA ASN A 473 -0.44 -20.33 13.22
C ASN A 473 -0.40 -18.94 13.89
N GLU A 474 0.76 -18.51 14.39
CA GLU A 474 0.89 -17.20 15.04
C GLU A 474 0.54 -16.05 14.08
N ILE A 475 1.10 -16.06 12.87
CA ILE A 475 0.79 -15.03 11.85
C ILE A 475 -0.60 -15.21 11.30
N ARG A 476 -1.05 -16.44 11.08
CA ARG A 476 -2.41 -16.71 10.62
C ARG A 476 -3.44 -16.12 11.59
N ASN A 477 -3.22 -16.29 12.89
CA ASN A 477 -4.08 -15.77 13.96
C ASN A 477 -3.96 -14.24 14.11
N ASN A 478 -2.81 -13.67 13.78
CA ASN A 478 -2.53 -12.23 13.86
C ASN A 478 -2.44 -11.55 12.48
N ILE A 479 -3.08 -12.10 11.45
CA ILE A 479 -2.83 -11.68 10.06
C ILE A 479 -3.14 -10.20 9.82
N VAL A 480 -4.15 -9.66 10.49
CA VAL A 480 -4.48 -8.23 10.42
C VAL A 480 -3.38 -7.38 11.01
N LYS A 481 -2.82 -7.75 12.17
CA LYS A 481 -1.70 -7.02 12.78
C LYS A 481 -0.47 -7.09 11.88
N TYR A 482 -0.22 -8.24 11.26
CA TYR A 482 0.86 -8.40 10.29
C TYR A 482 0.65 -7.56 9.03
N ALA A 483 -0.58 -7.52 8.51
CA ALA A 483 -0.96 -6.69 7.37
C ALA A 483 -0.85 -5.19 7.72
N ALA A 484 -1.23 -4.80 8.94
CA ALA A 484 -1.10 -3.43 9.46
C ALA A 484 0.37 -3.03 9.60
N MET A 485 1.22 -3.91 10.12
CA MET A 485 2.68 -3.74 10.19
C MET A 485 3.25 -3.47 8.79
N LYS A 486 2.84 -4.25 7.78
CA LYS A 486 3.25 -4.04 6.38
C LYS A 486 2.70 -2.74 5.80
N LEU A 487 1.46 -2.35 6.13
CA LEU A 487 0.82 -1.12 5.65
C LEU A 487 1.55 0.14 6.15
N VAL A 488 2.13 0.11 7.35
CA VAL A 488 2.82 1.26 7.96
C VAL A 488 4.35 1.25 7.77
N GLY A 489 4.88 0.50 6.80
CA GLY A 489 6.32 0.52 6.49
C GLY A 489 7.13 -0.66 7.02
N GLY A 490 6.48 -1.73 7.50
CA GLY A 490 7.15 -2.94 7.97
C GLY A 490 7.78 -2.84 9.37
N LYS A 491 7.57 -1.73 10.08
CA LYS A 491 8.00 -1.56 11.48
C LYS A 491 6.95 -2.16 12.41
N ALA A 492 7.39 -2.79 13.49
CA ALA A 492 6.49 -3.24 14.54
C ALA A 492 5.62 -2.08 15.02
N ILE A 493 4.30 -2.28 15.05
CA ILE A 493 3.33 -1.23 15.40
C ILE A 493 3.62 -0.67 16.80
N THR A 494 4.05 -1.53 17.73
CA THR A 494 4.45 -1.15 19.10
C THR A 494 5.64 -0.19 19.15
N GLY A 495 6.48 -0.17 18.12
CA GLY A 495 7.62 0.75 18.00
C GLY A 495 7.25 2.11 17.41
N ILE A 496 6.00 2.30 16.97
CA ILE A 496 5.51 3.56 16.39
C ILE A 496 4.79 4.34 17.48
N LYS A 497 5.32 5.53 17.83
CA LYS A 497 4.66 6.41 18.81
C LYS A 497 3.47 7.17 18.21
N ARG A 498 3.63 7.63 16.96
CA ARG A 498 2.62 8.39 16.21
C ARG A 498 2.79 8.09 14.73
N LEU A 499 1.68 8.01 14.01
CA LEU A 499 1.70 7.86 12.56
C LEU A 499 2.27 9.12 11.89
N ASP A 500 3.11 8.94 10.87
CA ASP A 500 3.48 10.02 9.96
C ASP A 500 2.41 10.20 8.86
N GLU A 501 2.51 11.29 8.09
CA GLU A 501 1.53 11.62 7.04
C GLU A 501 1.42 10.55 5.95
N GLY A 502 2.53 9.88 5.62
CA GLY A 502 2.56 8.80 4.64
C GLY A 502 1.82 7.56 5.15
N GLN A 503 2.01 7.21 6.42
CA GLN A 503 1.29 6.13 7.09
C GLN A 503 -0.21 6.45 7.24
N MET A 504 -0.55 7.69 7.55
CA MET A 504 -1.94 8.16 7.62
C MET A 504 -2.63 8.08 6.26
N LEU A 505 -1.96 8.53 5.18
CA LEU A 505 -2.44 8.37 3.80
C LEU A 505 -2.61 6.90 3.43
N ALA A 506 -1.69 6.03 3.84
CA ALA A 506 -1.79 4.59 3.61
C ALA A 506 -3.07 4.01 4.21
N CYS A 507 -3.42 4.42 5.43
CA CYS A 507 -4.63 3.96 6.10
C CYS A 507 -5.89 4.48 5.41
N LEU A 508 -6.01 5.81 5.18
CA LEU A 508 -7.21 6.37 4.57
C LEU A 508 -7.40 5.94 3.11
N SER A 509 -6.32 5.81 2.33
CA SER A 509 -6.42 5.35 0.94
C SER A 509 -6.83 3.89 0.80
N ARG A 510 -6.82 3.10 1.88
CA ARG A 510 -7.39 1.74 1.91
C ARG A 510 -8.88 1.70 2.26
N ARG A 511 -9.41 2.80 2.78
CA ARG A 511 -10.82 2.95 3.16
C ARG A 511 -11.59 3.79 2.14
N LEU A 512 -10.91 4.75 1.52
CA LEU A 512 -11.44 5.72 0.56
C LEU A 512 -10.63 5.67 -0.76
N PRO A 513 -11.26 5.88 -1.93
CA PRO A 513 -10.59 5.80 -3.24
C PRO A 513 -9.75 7.06 -3.52
N ILE A 514 -8.65 7.24 -2.78
CA ILE A 514 -7.75 8.39 -2.91
C ILE A 514 -6.73 8.16 -4.03
N GLU A 515 -6.92 8.88 -5.14
CA GLU A 515 -6.09 8.82 -6.35
C GLU A 515 -5.08 9.98 -6.38
N PHE A 516 -3.85 9.73 -6.82
CA PHE A 516 -2.87 10.79 -7.03
C PHE A 516 -3.13 11.54 -8.35
N ASN A 517 -2.86 12.84 -8.37
CA ASN A 517 -2.78 13.63 -9.60
C ASN A 517 -1.37 13.48 -10.19
N SER A 518 -1.20 12.55 -11.13
CA SER A 518 0.10 12.12 -11.66
C SER A 518 0.85 13.16 -12.52
N THR A 519 0.42 14.42 -12.55
CA THR A 519 0.98 15.46 -13.44
C THR A 519 2.14 16.26 -12.84
N SER A 520 2.42 16.14 -11.54
CA SER A 520 3.50 16.90 -10.87
C SER A 520 4.66 16.01 -10.38
N TYR A 521 5.86 16.58 -10.31
CA TYR A 521 7.05 15.93 -9.74
C TYR A 521 6.82 15.49 -8.28
N ILE A 522 6.18 16.34 -7.47
CA ILE A 522 5.86 16.07 -6.06
C ILE A 522 4.94 14.86 -5.94
N ALA A 523 3.94 14.74 -6.82
CA ALA A 523 3.05 13.59 -6.88
C ALA A 523 3.81 12.28 -7.14
N GLN A 524 4.87 12.31 -7.96
CA GLN A 524 5.66 11.12 -8.25
C GLN A 524 6.40 10.63 -7.01
N SER A 525 7.08 11.51 -6.28
CA SER A 525 7.80 11.14 -5.06
C SER A 525 6.87 10.57 -3.99
N GLN A 526 5.68 11.16 -3.82
CA GLN A 526 4.68 10.68 -2.86
C GLN A 526 4.10 9.32 -3.27
N GLN A 527 3.79 9.11 -4.56
CA GLN A 527 3.34 7.82 -5.09
C GLN A 527 4.38 6.72 -4.88
N GLN A 528 5.64 7.04 -5.18
CA GLN A 528 6.77 6.15 -4.99
C GLN A 528 6.91 5.69 -3.53
N GLN A 529 6.87 6.63 -2.58
CA GLN A 529 6.90 6.31 -1.16
C GLN A 529 5.75 5.38 -0.75
N GLN A 530 4.54 5.61 -1.29
CA GLN A 530 3.37 4.78 -0.99
C GLN A 530 3.50 3.35 -1.55
N VAL A 531 4.12 3.17 -2.71
CA VAL A 531 4.39 1.83 -3.28
C VAL A 531 5.50 1.11 -2.51
N GLU A 532 6.54 1.85 -2.11
CA GLU A 532 7.70 1.32 -1.40
C GLU A 532 7.39 0.87 0.02
N GLY A 533 6.78 1.75 0.81
CA GLY A 533 6.56 1.53 2.24
C GLY A 533 5.14 1.15 2.62
N HIS A 534 4.14 1.43 1.77
CA HIS A 534 2.74 1.46 2.22
C HIS A 534 1.80 0.59 1.38
N MET A 535 2.35 -0.45 0.76
CA MET A 535 1.61 -1.49 0.05
C MET A 535 0.79 -0.98 -1.15
N ARG A 536 0.88 0.29 -1.58
CA ARG A 536 0.14 0.81 -2.73
C ARG A 536 0.57 0.09 -4.02
N ILE A 537 -0.35 -0.16 -4.94
CA ILE A 537 -0.04 -0.89 -6.18
C ILE A 537 0.34 0.07 -7.30
N CYS A 538 1.43 -0.24 -7.98
CA CYS A 538 1.83 0.42 -9.22
C CYS A 538 1.13 -0.23 -10.42
N LEU A 539 0.29 0.51 -11.14
CA LEU A 539 -0.42 0.02 -12.33
C LEU A 539 0.36 0.31 -13.61
N LYS A 540 1.04 1.46 -13.67
CA LYS A 540 1.77 1.91 -14.84
C LYS A 540 2.96 2.77 -14.41
N VAL A 541 4.08 2.55 -15.08
CA VAL A 541 5.24 3.44 -15.09
C VAL A 541 5.59 3.65 -16.56
N ASP A 542 5.88 4.89 -16.95
CA ASP A 542 6.41 5.18 -18.28
C ASP A 542 7.94 5.05 -18.30
N ALA A 543 8.53 4.93 -19.50
CA ALA A 543 9.99 4.99 -19.64
C ALA A 543 10.51 6.29 -19.01
N GLY A 544 11.73 6.30 -18.46
CA GLY A 544 12.25 7.52 -17.81
C GLY A 544 11.69 7.80 -16.40
N PHE A 545 10.71 7.02 -15.92
CA PHE A 545 9.86 7.35 -14.76
C PHE A 545 9.17 8.72 -14.85
N GLU A 546 8.94 9.18 -16.09
CA GLU A 546 8.31 10.48 -16.35
C GLU A 546 6.89 10.57 -15.80
N SER A 547 6.18 9.44 -15.73
CA SER A 547 4.89 9.35 -15.06
C SER A 547 4.74 8.00 -14.35
N MET A 548 3.97 8.01 -13.26
CA MET A 548 3.60 6.83 -12.48
C MET A 548 2.11 6.91 -12.16
N VAL A 549 1.41 5.79 -12.34
CA VAL A 549 0.01 5.63 -11.96
C VAL A 549 -0.08 4.55 -10.90
N THR A 550 -0.56 4.94 -9.72
CA THR A 550 -0.69 4.05 -8.57
C THR A 550 -2.09 4.08 -7.99
N THR A 551 -2.52 2.95 -7.45
CA THR A 551 -3.82 2.82 -6.80
C THR A 551 -3.72 2.04 -5.50
N SER A 552 -4.67 2.26 -4.60
CA SER A 552 -4.93 1.40 -3.45
C SER A 552 -6.12 0.51 -3.82
N PRO A 553 -5.88 -0.64 -4.46
CA PRO A 553 -6.97 -1.47 -4.95
C PRO A 553 -7.75 -2.10 -3.78
N SER A 554 -8.93 -2.61 -4.11
CA SER A 554 -9.79 -3.35 -3.19
C SER A 554 -9.08 -4.57 -2.62
N GLU A 555 -8.56 -4.47 -1.40
CA GLU A 555 -7.88 -5.55 -0.67
C GLU A 555 -8.52 -5.66 0.72
N PRO A 556 -9.53 -6.53 0.90
CA PRO A 556 -10.35 -6.51 2.11
C PRO A 556 -9.53 -6.69 3.39
N LEU A 557 -8.50 -7.54 3.36
CA LEU A 557 -7.58 -7.71 4.47
C LEU A 557 -6.78 -6.42 4.80
N LEU A 558 -6.33 -5.68 3.79
CA LEU A 558 -5.63 -4.40 4.03
C LEU A 558 -6.59 -3.28 4.44
N SER A 559 -7.84 -3.31 4.00
CA SER A 559 -8.87 -2.39 4.47
C SER A 559 -9.25 -2.64 5.93
N GLU A 560 -9.22 -3.89 6.40
CA GLU A 560 -9.34 -4.24 7.82
C GLU A 560 -8.07 -3.88 8.61
N ALA A 561 -6.88 -4.09 8.02
CA ALA A 561 -5.63 -3.64 8.62
C ALA A 561 -5.57 -2.12 8.82
N ALA A 562 -6.06 -1.35 7.85
CA ALA A 562 -6.18 0.09 7.97
C ALA A 562 -7.12 0.49 9.11
N TYR A 563 -8.29 -0.16 9.22
CA TYR A 563 -9.22 0.07 10.34
C TYR A 563 -8.58 -0.25 11.69
N TYR A 564 -7.90 -1.40 11.80
CA TYR A 564 -7.13 -1.77 13.00
C TYR A 564 -6.12 -0.68 13.38
N THR A 565 -5.31 -0.22 12.42
CA THR A 565 -4.32 0.83 12.64
C THR A 565 -4.96 2.14 13.07
N MET A 566 -6.03 2.57 12.38
CA MET A 566 -6.75 3.80 12.70
C MET A 566 -7.32 3.78 14.13
N CYS A 567 -7.87 2.64 14.56
CA CYS A 567 -8.34 2.45 15.94
C CYS A 567 -7.19 2.44 16.94
N HIS A 568 -6.12 1.70 16.66
CA HIS A 568 -4.97 1.57 17.55
C HIS A 568 -4.32 2.92 17.86
N PHE A 569 -4.22 3.79 16.86
CA PHE A 569 -3.66 5.14 17.00
C PHE A 569 -4.72 6.22 17.27
N GLN A 570 -5.99 5.84 17.43
CA GLN A 570 -7.12 6.76 17.62
C GLN A 570 -7.09 7.95 16.65
N MET A 571 -6.92 7.63 15.36
CA MET A 571 -6.63 8.61 14.33
C MET A 571 -7.80 9.59 14.15
N ASP A 572 -7.52 10.89 14.21
CA ASP A 572 -8.47 11.95 13.82
C ASP A 572 -8.63 11.95 12.29
N CYS A 573 -9.58 11.16 11.81
CA CYS A 573 -9.78 10.91 10.39
C CYS A 573 -10.17 12.18 9.60
N PRO A 574 -11.07 13.06 10.09
CA PRO A 574 -11.36 14.34 9.43
C PRO A 574 -10.14 15.22 9.27
N SER A 575 -9.38 15.46 10.34
CA SER A 575 -8.17 16.31 10.27
C SER A 575 -7.11 15.69 9.36
N THR A 576 -6.98 14.37 9.41
CA THR A 576 -6.07 13.61 8.55
C THR A 576 -6.46 13.75 7.06
N LEU A 577 -7.74 13.58 6.72
CA LEU A 577 -8.22 13.74 5.35
C LEU A 577 -7.99 15.18 4.86
N LYS A 578 -8.22 16.18 5.72
CA LYS A 578 -7.95 17.59 5.41
C LYS A 578 -6.47 17.80 5.09
N GLY A 579 -5.59 17.28 5.94
CA GLY A 579 -4.14 17.31 5.74
C GLY A 579 -3.73 16.63 4.44
N ILE A 580 -4.29 15.46 4.12
CA ILE A 580 -3.99 14.74 2.87
C ILE A 580 -4.40 15.55 1.65
N LEU A 581 -5.63 16.08 1.63
CA LEU A 581 -6.15 16.82 0.48
C LEU A 581 -5.54 18.22 0.33
N GLY A 582 -4.77 18.70 1.33
CA GLY A 582 -4.00 19.93 1.29
C GLY A 582 -2.51 19.73 1.02
N GLY A 583 -1.90 18.68 1.56
CA GLY A 583 -0.46 18.42 1.54
C GLY A 583 0.01 17.40 0.50
N PHE A 584 -0.90 16.60 -0.07
CA PHE A 584 -0.57 15.64 -1.12
C PHE A 584 -1.11 16.06 -2.49
N SER A 585 -0.38 15.69 -3.54
CA SER A 585 -0.83 15.88 -4.92
C SER A 585 -1.87 14.83 -5.32
N VAL A 586 -3.03 14.83 -4.65
CA VAL A 586 -4.14 13.90 -4.89
C VAL A 586 -5.30 14.57 -5.58
N HIS A 587 -6.10 13.78 -6.31
CA HIS A 587 -7.38 14.24 -6.81
C HIS A 587 -8.27 14.61 -5.64
N LYS A 588 -8.69 15.88 -5.60
CA LYS A 588 -9.52 16.43 -4.53
C LYS A 588 -10.98 15.96 -4.62
N GLY A 589 -11.38 15.39 -5.76
CA GLY A 589 -12.74 14.95 -6.04
C GLY A 589 -13.78 16.06 -5.87
N ASP A 590 -15.06 15.69 -5.85
CA ASP A 590 -16.06 16.53 -5.21
C ASP A 590 -15.86 16.41 -3.69
N ARG A 591 -15.63 17.54 -3.02
CA ARG A 591 -15.42 17.57 -1.56
C ARG A 591 -16.65 17.06 -0.81
N GLY A 592 -17.84 17.30 -1.35
CA GLY A 592 -19.09 16.79 -0.80
C GLY A 592 -19.14 15.26 -0.84
N GLU A 593 -18.66 14.62 -1.91
CA GLU A 593 -18.54 13.15 -1.97
C GLU A 593 -17.57 12.65 -0.91
N MET A 594 -16.37 13.24 -0.81
CA MET A 594 -15.34 12.81 0.15
C MET A 594 -15.81 12.93 1.61
N VAL A 595 -16.56 13.99 1.93
CA VAL A 595 -17.18 14.16 3.26
C VAL A 595 -18.17 13.02 3.52
N VAL A 596 -19.08 12.73 2.59
CA VAL A 596 -20.07 11.65 2.73
C VAL A 596 -19.39 10.29 2.88
N LEU A 597 -18.40 9.98 2.05
CA LEU A 597 -17.67 8.71 2.12
C LEU A 597 -16.98 8.53 3.48
N LEU A 598 -16.31 9.58 3.99
CA LEU A 598 -15.65 9.53 5.30
C LEU A 598 -16.67 9.38 6.43
N SER A 599 -17.76 10.14 6.43
CA SER A 599 -18.81 10.03 7.45
C SER A 599 -19.43 8.63 7.48
N GLN A 600 -19.68 8.03 6.32
CA GLN A 600 -20.21 6.67 6.24
C GLN A 600 -19.19 5.62 6.72
N MET A 601 -17.89 5.77 6.43
CA MET A 601 -16.88 4.85 6.96
C MET A 601 -16.72 4.96 8.48
N MET A 602 -16.74 6.18 9.02
CA MET A 602 -16.73 6.40 10.47
C MET A 602 -17.98 5.81 11.15
N ALA A 603 -19.14 5.97 10.53
CA ALA A 603 -20.40 5.42 11.04
C ALA A 603 -20.38 3.89 11.05
N ARG A 604 -19.90 3.26 9.96
CA ARG A 604 -19.66 1.82 9.92
C ARG A 604 -18.74 1.38 11.05
N ASP A 605 -17.61 2.07 11.22
CA ASP A 605 -16.60 1.71 12.21
C ASP A 605 -17.09 1.88 13.65
N GLN A 606 -18.06 2.76 13.91
CA GLN A 606 -18.78 2.86 15.16
C GLN A 606 -19.83 1.75 15.32
N ALA A 607 -20.58 1.43 14.27
CA ALA A 607 -21.64 0.42 14.30
C ALA A 607 -21.13 -1.02 14.53
N VAL A 608 -19.89 -1.32 14.14
CA VAL A 608 -19.30 -2.66 14.31
C VAL A 608 -18.52 -2.86 15.62
N ARG A 609 -18.46 -1.82 16.48
CA ARG A 609 -17.79 -1.91 17.79
C ARG A 609 -18.56 -2.89 18.69
N ARG A 610 -17.81 -3.62 19.52
CA ARG A 610 -18.40 -4.56 20.50
C ARG A 610 -18.80 -3.88 21.80
N SER A 611 -18.03 -2.86 22.18
CA SER A 611 -18.23 -2.08 23.40
C SER A 611 -17.54 -0.73 23.23
N GLU A 612 -17.80 0.20 24.14
CA GLU A 612 -17.07 1.47 24.21
C GLU A 612 -15.57 1.27 24.49
N SER A 613 -15.21 0.18 25.18
CA SER A 613 -13.81 -0.20 25.45
C SER A 613 -13.13 -0.91 24.26
N GLU A 614 -13.86 -1.51 23.32
CA GLU A 614 -13.30 -2.16 22.14
C GLU A 614 -13.43 -1.27 20.90
N LEU A 615 -12.43 -0.39 20.70
CA LEU A 615 -12.37 0.50 19.54
C LEU A 615 -12.28 -0.25 18.20
N TYR A 616 -11.60 -1.41 18.19
CA TYR A 616 -11.45 -2.23 16.98
C TYR A 616 -12.51 -3.32 16.93
N GLY A 617 -13.34 -3.21 15.91
CA GLY A 617 -14.41 -4.11 15.59
C GLY A 617 -13.96 -5.47 15.04
N GLY A 618 -12.73 -5.97 15.17
CA GLY A 618 -12.37 -7.31 14.63
C GLY A 618 -12.51 -7.45 13.10
N ILE A 619 -12.15 -8.63 12.57
CA ILE A 619 -12.16 -8.90 11.13
C ILE A 619 -13.59 -9.04 10.60
N GLY A 620 -13.87 -8.41 9.46
CA GLY A 620 -15.01 -8.73 8.60
C GLY A 620 -16.37 -8.33 9.17
N ARG A 621 -16.42 -7.72 10.36
CA ARG A 621 -17.68 -7.47 11.06
C ARG A 621 -18.62 -6.62 10.22
N SER A 622 -19.85 -7.11 10.11
CA SER A 622 -20.98 -6.41 9.54
C SER A 622 -21.84 -5.82 10.65
N CYS A 623 -22.71 -4.89 10.26
CA CYS A 623 -23.78 -4.37 11.11
C CYS A 623 -25.08 -4.44 10.32
N THR A 624 -26.21 -4.24 11.00
CA THR A 624 -27.49 -4.11 10.32
C THR A 624 -27.64 -2.70 9.72
N VAL A 625 -28.50 -2.55 8.71
CA VAL A 625 -28.82 -1.23 8.13
C VAL A 625 -29.34 -0.25 9.20
N PRO A 626 -30.24 -0.63 10.14
CA PRO A 626 -30.64 0.25 11.23
C PRO A 626 -29.48 0.66 12.15
N GLU A 627 -28.58 -0.25 12.53
CA GLU A 627 -27.41 0.07 13.35
C GLU A 627 -26.47 1.04 12.63
N PHE A 628 -26.23 0.83 11.33
CA PHE A 628 -25.44 1.74 10.50
C PHE A 628 -26.05 3.14 10.46
N LEU A 629 -27.36 3.25 10.18
CA LEU A 629 -28.05 4.55 10.16
C LEU A 629 -28.08 5.21 11.54
N LYS A 630 -28.17 4.42 12.63
CA LYS A 630 -28.07 4.93 14.00
C LYS A 630 -26.69 5.50 14.32
N ALA A 631 -25.64 4.90 13.77
CA ALA A 631 -24.28 5.39 13.89
C ALA A 631 -24.00 6.60 12.98
N LEU A 632 -24.69 6.71 11.84
CA LEU A 632 -24.51 7.83 10.92
C LEU A 632 -25.27 9.09 11.37
N PHE A 633 -26.56 8.94 11.71
CA PHE A 633 -27.45 10.06 11.99
C PHE A 633 -27.84 10.13 13.46
N LYS A 634 -28.06 11.35 13.96
CA LYS A 634 -28.50 11.60 15.33
C LYS A 634 -30.02 11.46 15.49
N SER A 635 -30.79 11.88 14.47
CA SER A 635 -32.25 11.70 14.47
C SER A 635 -32.62 10.23 14.43
N ARG A 636 -33.50 9.83 15.35
CA ARG A 636 -34.08 8.48 15.40
C ARG A 636 -35.42 8.40 14.68
N GLU A 637 -36.02 9.52 14.34
CA GLU A 637 -37.34 9.59 13.69
C GLU A 637 -37.34 8.91 12.31
N ILE A 638 -36.22 8.98 11.59
CA ILE A 638 -36.06 8.32 10.28
C ILE A 638 -36.23 6.79 10.35
N LEU A 639 -35.98 6.18 11.51
CA LEU A 639 -36.09 4.73 11.70
C LEU A 639 -37.55 4.29 11.84
N SER A 640 -38.38 5.16 12.43
CA SER A 640 -39.82 4.95 12.61
C SER A 640 -40.62 5.33 11.36
N ALA A 641 -40.01 6.04 10.41
CA ALA A 641 -40.68 6.47 9.19
C ALA A 641 -41.07 5.27 8.31
N LYS A 642 -42.26 5.34 7.71
CA LYS A 642 -42.68 4.42 6.67
C LYS A 642 -42.04 4.80 5.35
N GLY A 643 -41.75 3.80 4.54
CA GLY A 643 -41.31 3.98 3.16
C GLY A 643 -42.50 4.25 2.26
N MET A 644 -42.21 4.44 0.98
CA MET A 644 -43.21 4.63 -0.06
C MET A 644 -43.08 3.52 -1.10
N VAL A 645 -44.20 3.03 -1.62
CA VAL A 645 -44.24 2.09 -2.73
C VAL A 645 -44.57 2.89 -3.99
N PHE A 646 -43.57 3.19 -4.81
CA PHE A 646 -43.78 3.96 -6.03
C PHE A 646 -44.29 3.03 -7.14
N THR A 647 -45.35 3.41 -7.82
CA THR A 647 -45.85 2.77 -9.05
C THR A 647 -45.89 3.80 -10.19
N ALA A 648 -46.39 3.42 -11.37
CA ALA A 648 -46.59 4.35 -12.48
C ALA A 648 -47.60 5.48 -12.15
N GLU A 649 -48.55 5.23 -11.24
CA GLU A 649 -49.74 6.09 -11.04
C GLU A 649 -49.94 6.52 -9.58
N GLN A 650 -49.37 5.79 -8.62
CA GLN A 650 -49.63 5.97 -7.19
C GLN A 650 -48.35 5.87 -6.34
N CYS A 651 -48.44 6.36 -5.11
CA CYS A 651 -47.37 6.35 -4.13
C CYS A 651 -47.92 6.06 -2.72
N PRO A 652 -48.49 4.87 -2.44
CA PRO A 652 -48.96 4.53 -1.10
C PRO A 652 -47.80 4.32 -0.11
N GLU A 653 -48.08 4.53 1.18
CA GLU A 653 -47.13 4.20 2.26
C GLU A 653 -46.87 2.68 2.33
N SER A 654 -45.66 2.31 2.70
CA SER A 654 -45.31 0.94 3.05
C SER A 654 -46.00 0.50 4.34
N ARG A 655 -46.17 -0.81 4.51
CA ARG A 655 -46.79 -1.38 5.72
C ARG A 655 -45.94 -1.24 6.98
N SER A 656 -44.62 -1.27 6.81
CA SER A 656 -43.65 -1.32 7.91
C SER A 656 -42.76 -0.08 7.90
N SER A 657 -42.23 0.28 9.08
CA SER A 657 -41.21 1.32 9.24
C SER A 657 -39.88 0.89 8.61
N LEU A 658 -38.93 1.84 8.50
CA LEU A 658 -37.56 1.56 8.04
C LEU A 658 -36.92 0.50 8.94
N GLU A 659 -36.95 0.69 10.25
CA GLU A 659 -36.32 -0.25 11.20
C GLU A 659 -36.88 -1.67 11.07
N ALA A 660 -38.21 -1.82 10.99
CA ALA A 660 -38.83 -3.13 10.83
C ALA A 660 -38.58 -3.73 9.44
N THR A 661 -38.47 -2.91 8.40
CA THR A 661 -38.20 -3.39 7.03
C THR A 661 -36.78 -3.93 6.89
N PHE A 662 -35.83 -3.33 7.60
CA PHE A 662 -34.39 -3.61 7.49
C PHE A 662 -33.78 -4.29 8.72
N GLU A 663 -34.59 -4.79 9.66
CA GLU A 663 -34.15 -5.37 10.94
C GLU A 663 -33.02 -6.41 10.77
N GLY A 664 -33.15 -7.29 9.78
CA GLY A 664 -32.15 -8.31 9.47
C GLY A 664 -31.24 -8.00 8.27
N ALA A 665 -31.32 -6.79 7.70
CA ALA A 665 -30.57 -6.43 6.51
C ALA A 665 -29.12 -6.06 6.87
N ILE A 666 -28.15 -6.70 6.23
CA ILE A 666 -26.73 -6.67 6.62
C ILE A 666 -25.94 -5.72 5.72
N VAL A 667 -25.22 -4.78 6.34
CA VAL A 667 -24.17 -3.97 5.72
C VAL A 667 -22.81 -4.60 6.01
N TYR A 668 -22.11 -5.02 4.94
CA TYR A 668 -20.71 -5.44 4.99
C TYR A 668 -19.91 -4.57 4.02
N CYS A 669 -19.30 -3.52 4.57
CA CYS A 669 -18.47 -2.57 3.82
C CYS A 669 -17.22 -2.26 4.64
N THR A 670 -16.05 -2.55 4.09
CA THR A 670 -14.73 -2.24 4.68
C THR A 670 -14.04 -1.10 3.94
N HIS A 671 -14.46 -0.78 2.71
CA HIS A 671 -13.84 0.29 1.94
C HIS A 671 -14.72 0.70 0.75
N TRP A 672 -14.40 1.86 0.20
CA TRP A 672 -14.98 2.37 -1.03
C TRP A 672 -14.03 2.17 -2.22
N ILE A 673 -14.60 1.78 -3.35
CA ILE A 673 -13.94 1.76 -4.64
C ILE A 673 -14.57 2.80 -5.56
N LYS A 674 -13.79 3.35 -6.49
CA LYS A 674 -14.31 4.21 -7.55
C LYS A 674 -14.44 3.42 -8.83
N VAL A 675 -15.63 3.39 -9.42
CA VAL A 675 -15.88 2.68 -10.69
C VAL A 675 -15.78 3.62 -11.88
N HIS A 676 -15.19 3.13 -12.97
CA HIS A 676 -15.07 3.90 -14.22
C HIS A 676 -16.26 3.67 -15.17
N GLN A 677 -17.04 2.61 -14.96
CA GLN A 677 -18.17 2.24 -15.83
C GLN A 677 -19.46 2.12 -15.01
N HIS A 678 -20.49 2.86 -15.43
CA HIS A 678 -21.80 2.86 -14.76
C HIS A 678 -22.47 1.48 -14.76
N LYS A 679 -22.20 0.64 -15.77
CA LYS A 679 -22.78 -0.71 -15.90
C LYS A 679 -22.40 -1.67 -14.77
N ILE A 680 -21.49 -1.29 -13.87
CA ILE A 680 -21.15 -2.06 -12.67
C ILE A 680 -22.17 -1.82 -11.54
N VAL A 681 -22.94 -0.73 -11.59
CA VAL A 681 -23.95 -0.39 -10.58
C VAL A 681 -25.25 -1.16 -10.87
N ASN A 682 -25.23 -2.47 -10.69
CA ASN A 682 -26.40 -3.35 -10.71
C ASN A 682 -26.23 -4.52 -9.75
N THR A 683 -27.35 -5.14 -9.34
CA THR A 683 -27.35 -6.22 -8.34
C THR A 683 -26.45 -7.41 -8.72
N LYS A 684 -26.31 -7.72 -10.01
CA LYS A 684 -25.45 -8.80 -10.52
C LYS A 684 -23.97 -8.59 -10.21
N HIS A 685 -23.48 -7.35 -10.25
CA HIS A 685 -22.10 -7.04 -9.88
C HIS A 685 -21.98 -6.64 -8.41
N LEU A 686 -22.98 -5.96 -7.85
CA LEU A 686 -22.98 -5.50 -6.46
C LEU A 686 -22.94 -6.67 -5.47
N VAL A 687 -23.50 -7.85 -5.79
CA VAL A 687 -23.34 -9.04 -4.93
C VAL A 687 -21.87 -9.47 -4.77
N GLY A 688 -21.08 -9.38 -5.84
CA GLY A 688 -19.64 -9.66 -5.79
C GLY A 688 -18.86 -8.58 -5.04
N LEU A 689 -19.23 -7.31 -5.21
CA LEU A 689 -18.64 -6.20 -4.46
C LEU A 689 -19.00 -6.25 -2.98
N PHE A 690 -20.25 -6.58 -2.64
CA PHE A 690 -20.68 -6.86 -1.28
C PHE A 690 -19.87 -8.00 -0.67
N ALA A 691 -19.70 -9.12 -1.38
CA ALA A 691 -18.90 -10.24 -0.91
C ALA A 691 -17.41 -9.88 -0.70
N ARG A 692 -16.90 -8.88 -1.42
CA ARG A 692 -15.57 -8.30 -1.24
C ARG A 692 -15.53 -7.24 -0.11
N GLY A 693 -16.66 -6.85 0.44
CA GLY A 693 -16.77 -5.77 1.42
C GLY A 693 -16.54 -4.38 0.82
N ALA A 694 -16.87 -4.17 -0.46
CA ALA A 694 -16.66 -2.93 -1.18
C ALA A 694 -17.97 -2.18 -1.47
N ALA A 695 -18.00 -0.89 -1.14
CA ALA A 695 -19.02 0.04 -1.63
C ALA A 695 -18.49 0.87 -2.80
N VAL A 696 -19.37 1.55 -3.55
CA VAL A 696 -19.07 2.14 -4.86
C VAL A 696 -19.25 3.66 -4.84
N LEU A 697 -18.18 4.40 -5.16
CA LEU A 697 -18.23 5.76 -5.65
C LEU A 697 -18.39 5.73 -7.17
N CYS A 698 -19.42 6.36 -7.70
CA CYS A 698 -19.71 6.42 -9.12
C CYS A 698 -18.77 7.41 -9.83
N GLY A 699 -18.49 7.17 -11.12
CA GLY A 699 -17.76 8.14 -11.93
C GLY A 699 -18.64 9.34 -12.34
N ASN A 700 -18.01 10.46 -12.72
CA ASN A 700 -18.62 11.78 -13.00
C ASN A 700 -19.77 11.84 -14.04
N ASN A 701 -20.17 10.72 -14.65
CA ASN A 701 -21.20 10.62 -15.68
C ASN A 701 -22.35 9.66 -15.32
N HIS A 702 -22.45 9.21 -14.07
CA HIS A 702 -23.59 8.40 -13.65
C HIS A 702 -24.81 9.29 -13.47
N SER A 703 -25.90 9.01 -14.20
CA SER A 703 -27.12 9.81 -14.10
C SER A 703 -27.75 9.63 -12.71
N GLY A 704 -27.60 10.62 -11.85
CA GLY A 704 -28.36 10.76 -10.60
C GLY A 704 -27.91 9.90 -9.42
N ILE A 705 -26.74 9.25 -9.42
CA ILE A 705 -26.21 8.56 -8.23
C ILE A 705 -24.73 8.86 -8.11
N ASP A 706 -24.31 9.38 -6.96
CA ASP A 706 -22.90 9.66 -6.68
C ASP A 706 -22.25 8.47 -5.96
N GLY A 707 -22.97 7.77 -5.07
CA GLY A 707 -22.47 6.54 -4.46
C GLY A 707 -23.53 5.52 -4.05
N VAL A 708 -23.05 4.27 -3.89
CA VAL A 708 -23.87 3.08 -3.64
C VAL A 708 -23.20 2.20 -2.58
N MET A 709 -23.90 1.99 -1.46
CA MET A 709 -23.51 1.00 -0.46
C MET A 709 -24.46 -0.21 -0.56
N PRO A 710 -23.98 -1.38 -1.02
CA PRO A 710 -24.81 -2.57 -1.10
C PRO A 710 -25.07 -3.15 0.28
N TYR A 711 -26.25 -3.75 0.46
CA TYR A 711 -26.60 -4.51 1.65
C TYR A 711 -27.28 -5.84 1.25
N LEU A 712 -27.18 -6.84 2.12
CA LEU A 712 -27.87 -8.12 1.97
C LEU A 712 -29.21 -8.05 2.68
N TYR A 713 -30.32 -8.25 1.97
CA TYR A 713 -31.64 -7.92 2.50
C TYR A 713 -32.18 -8.92 3.51
N LYS A 714 -32.29 -10.20 3.14
CA LYS A 714 -32.88 -11.24 3.98
C LYS A 714 -31.98 -12.47 4.09
N GLY A 715 -31.80 -12.95 5.33
CA GLY A 715 -30.95 -14.11 5.60
C GLY A 715 -29.50 -13.88 5.18
N THR A 716 -28.79 -14.95 4.86
CA THR A 716 -27.33 -14.94 4.65
C THR A 716 -26.91 -15.35 3.24
N LYS A 717 -27.84 -15.65 2.34
CA LYS A 717 -27.53 -16.20 1.01
C LYS A 717 -27.15 -15.11 0.02
N LEU A 718 -25.97 -15.28 -0.59
CA LEU A 718 -25.41 -14.34 -1.57
C LEU A 718 -26.04 -14.57 -2.95
N ALA A 719 -27.04 -13.75 -3.28
CA ALA A 719 -27.72 -13.78 -4.57
C ALA A 719 -28.02 -12.35 -5.03
N ALA A 720 -27.93 -12.09 -6.34
CA ALA A 720 -28.29 -10.78 -6.90
C ALA A 720 -29.73 -10.36 -6.53
N SER A 721 -30.67 -11.31 -6.48
CA SER A 721 -32.05 -11.08 -6.06
C SER A 721 -32.22 -10.71 -4.59
N ASN A 722 -31.19 -10.87 -3.76
CA ASN A 722 -31.18 -10.57 -2.33
C ASN A 722 -30.30 -9.34 -1.99
N ILE A 723 -29.75 -8.66 -2.99
CA ILE A 723 -28.96 -7.44 -2.81
C ILE A 723 -29.86 -6.23 -3.01
N GLY A 724 -29.84 -5.34 -2.02
CA GLY A 724 -30.35 -3.98 -2.15
C GLY A 724 -29.24 -2.96 -1.99
N ALA A 725 -29.61 -1.68 -2.02
CA ALA A 725 -28.65 -0.59 -1.93
C ALA A 725 -29.14 0.61 -1.12
N ILE A 726 -28.19 1.25 -0.45
CA ILE A 726 -28.28 2.64 0.00
C ILE A 726 -27.64 3.50 -1.11
N LEU A 727 -28.48 4.22 -1.85
CA LEU A 727 -28.09 5.14 -2.91
C LEU A 727 -27.96 6.54 -2.33
N TRP A 728 -26.98 7.31 -2.78
CA TRP A 728 -26.90 8.70 -2.38
C TRP A 728 -26.39 9.63 -3.47
N GLN A 729 -26.81 10.89 -3.34
CA GLN A 729 -26.25 12.04 -4.04
C GLN A 729 -25.76 13.07 -3.02
N SER A 730 -24.66 13.74 -3.35
CA SER A 730 -24.16 14.89 -2.62
C SER A 730 -24.38 16.17 -3.43
N LYS A 731 -24.73 17.25 -2.74
CA LYS A 731 -24.95 18.57 -3.30
C LYS A 731 -24.32 19.60 -2.37
N ASN A 732 -23.32 20.29 -2.87
CA ASN A 732 -22.55 21.29 -2.14
C ASN A 732 -22.74 22.70 -2.73
N ASP A 733 -23.99 23.12 -2.85
CA ASP A 733 -24.40 24.43 -3.39
C ASP A 733 -25.54 24.96 -2.51
N GLU A 734 -25.47 26.23 -2.10
CA GLU A 734 -26.43 26.87 -1.19
C GLU A 734 -27.87 26.85 -1.72
N LYS A 735 -28.08 26.67 -3.04
CA LYS A 735 -29.43 26.52 -3.62
C LYS A 735 -30.16 25.28 -3.12
N TYR A 736 -29.43 24.27 -2.65
CA TYR A 736 -30.00 23.09 -2.02
C TYR A 736 -30.10 23.33 -0.51
N GLY A 737 -31.25 23.85 -0.08
CA GLY A 737 -31.54 24.15 1.33
C GLY A 737 -32.25 23.01 2.07
N ASN A 738 -33.04 23.38 3.08
CA ASN A 738 -33.82 22.44 3.90
C ASN A 738 -35.02 21.81 3.18
N ASN A 739 -35.47 22.41 2.07
CA ASN A 739 -36.63 21.92 1.31
C ASN A 739 -36.19 20.80 0.34
N PRO A 740 -36.73 19.58 0.47
CA PRO A 740 -36.35 18.48 -0.40
C PRO A 740 -36.70 18.73 -1.88
N GLN A 741 -35.79 18.37 -2.78
CA GLN A 741 -36.00 18.44 -4.23
C GLN A 741 -36.29 17.06 -4.80
N ILE A 742 -37.56 16.84 -5.18
CA ILE A 742 -38.07 15.52 -5.62
C ILE A 742 -37.39 15.03 -6.90
N ASP A 743 -36.95 15.93 -7.78
CA ASP A 743 -36.27 15.56 -9.02
C ASP A 743 -34.95 14.83 -8.79
N LEU A 744 -34.24 15.13 -7.69
CA LEU A 744 -33.00 14.43 -7.33
C LEU A 744 -33.29 12.96 -6.95
N PHE A 745 -34.37 12.69 -6.22
CA PHE A 745 -34.82 11.33 -5.93
C PHE A 745 -35.36 10.62 -7.16
N THR A 746 -36.07 11.34 -8.03
CA THR A 746 -36.58 10.82 -9.30
C THR A 746 -35.44 10.37 -10.23
N ALA A 747 -34.30 11.05 -10.17
CA ALA A 747 -33.08 10.64 -10.87
C ALA A 747 -32.44 9.36 -10.28
N MET A 748 -32.68 9.05 -9.02
CA MET A 748 -32.25 7.81 -8.32
C MET A 748 -33.27 6.66 -8.45
N ASP A 749 -34.13 6.65 -9.46
CA ASP A 749 -35.02 5.51 -9.72
C ASP A 749 -34.18 4.25 -10.03
N PRO A 750 -34.34 3.15 -9.26
CA PRO A 750 -33.44 2.01 -9.31
C PRO A 750 -33.51 1.21 -10.63
N TYR A 751 -34.63 1.27 -11.36
CA TYR A 751 -34.72 0.64 -12.68
C TYR A 751 -34.16 1.57 -13.77
N SER A 752 -34.43 2.87 -13.67
CA SER A 752 -33.91 3.88 -14.62
C SER A 752 -32.38 4.00 -14.57
N THR A 753 -31.80 3.80 -13.39
CA THR A 753 -30.36 3.81 -13.15
C THR A 753 -29.68 2.48 -13.49
N GLY A 754 -30.46 1.44 -13.76
CA GLY A 754 -29.97 0.10 -14.06
C GLY A 754 -29.55 -0.71 -12.83
N LEU A 755 -29.79 -0.23 -11.61
CA LEU A 755 -29.54 -0.99 -10.38
C LEU A 755 -30.30 -2.31 -10.38
N PHE A 756 -31.59 -2.25 -10.70
CA PHE A 756 -32.49 -3.39 -10.85
C PHE A 756 -32.75 -3.68 -12.33
N SER A 757 -32.84 -4.96 -12.66
CA SER A 757 -33.19 -5.42 -14.00
C SER A 757 -34.70 -5.32 -14.21
N THR A 758 -35.13 -4.80 -15.36
CA THR A 758 -36.54 -4.84 -15.77
C THR A 758 -36.99 -6.26 -16.10
N ASP A 759 -36.06 -7.13 -16.51
CA ASP A 759 -36.36 -8.51 -16.90
C ASP A 759 -36.52 -9.43 -15.68
N GLU A 760 -35.95 -9.03 -14.54
CA GLU A 760 -36.04 -9.75 -13.26
C GLU A 760 -36.48 -8.79 -12.14
N PRO A 761 -37.78 -8.42 -12.08
CA PRO A 761 -38.28 -7.50 -11.07
C PRO A 761 -38.06 -8.02 -9.65
N THR A 762 -37.76 -7.11 -8.73
CA THR A 762 -37.48 -7.44 -7.33
C THR A 762 -38.33 -6.62 -6.36
N ASN A 763 -38.63 -7.23 -5.21
CA ASN A 763 -39.31 -6.58 -4.09
C ASN A 763 -38.32 -6.08 -3.03
N VAL A 764 -37.01 -6.14 -3.29
CA VAL A 764 -35.99 -5.62 -2.39
C VAL A 764 -36.12 -4.08 -2.32
N PRO A 765 -36.31 -3.50 -1.12
CA PRO A 765 -36.46 -2.05 -0.99
C PRO A 765 -35.15 -1.31 -1.27
N VAL A 766 -35.20 0.00 -1.47
CA VAL A 766 -33.98 0.85 -1.56
C VAL A 766 -34.04 1.97 -0.53
N ILE A 767 -32.88 2.44 -0.10
CA ILE A 767 -32.75 3.68 0.68
C ILE A 767 -32.09 4.69 -0.24
N ARG A 768 -32.67 5.89 -0.33
CA ARG A 768 -32.13 6.97 -1.15
C ARG A 768 -31.87 8.18 -0.27
N ILE A 769 -30.65 8.71 -0.32
CA ILE A 769 -30.24 9.82 0.54
C ILE A 769 -29.73 10.97 -0.33
N VAL A 770 -30.25 12.17 -0.13
CA VAL A 770 -29.65 13.38 -0.70
C VAL A 770 -28.99 14.16 0.42
N PHE A 771 -27.70 14.44 0.26
CA PHE A 771 -26.90 15.26 1.15
C PHE A 771 -26.76 16.68 0.58
N ALA A 772 -27.62 17.59 1.02
CA ALA A 772 -27.55 19.02 0.74
C ALA A 772 -26.62 19.72 1.75
N LEU A 773 -25.32 19.47 1.60
CA LEU A 773 -24.30 19.77 2.62
C LEU A 773 -24.10 21.28 2.87
N ALA A 774 -24.37 22.12 1.87
CA ALA A 774 -24.22 23.58 1.97
C ALA A 774 -25.43 24.30 2.60
N ALA A 775 -26.47 23.58 3.03
CA ALA A 775 -27.63 24.21 3.65
C ALA A 775 -27.27 24.85 5.00
N LYS A 776 -27.72 26.09 5.21
CA LYS A 776 -27.36 26.91 6.39
C LYS A 776 -27.90 26.37 7.71
N ARG A 777 -28.99 25.60 7.67
CA ARG A 777 -29.62 25.01 8.86
C ARG A 777 -29.49 23.49 8.79
N PRO A 778 -28.74 22.87 9.70
CA PRO A 778 -28.69 21.41 9.80
C PRO A 778 -30.07 20.83 10.10
N SER A 779 -30.54 19.88 9.28
CA SER A 779 -31.78 19.14 9.51
C SER A 779 -31.81 17.82 8.74
N ILE A 780 -32.63 16.89 9.19
CA ILE A 780 -32.89 15.63 8.48
C ILE A 780 -34.39 15.40 8.41
N SER A 781 -34.89 15.01 7.25
CA SER A 781 -36.31 14.75 7.02
C SER A 781 -36.52 13.57 6.09
N THR A 782 -37.69 12.93 6.20
CA THR A 782 -38.12 11.90 5.26
C THR A 782 -38.97 12.50 4.15
N VAL A 783 -38.85 11.96 2.95
CA VAL A 783 -39.59 12.42 1.77
C VAL A 783 -40.64 11.38 1.42
N THR A 784 -41.90 11.80 1.40
CA THR A 784 -43.07 10.94 1.20
C THR A 784 -43.79 11.18 -0.13
N THR A 785 -43.20 12.00 -1.01
CA THR A 785 -43.78 12.35 -2.30
C THR A 785 -42.82 12.01 -3.44
N GLY A 786 -43.35 11.60 -4.58
CA GLY A 786 -42.55 11.22 -5.74
C GLY A 786 -43.33 10.32 -6.69
N ARG A 787 -42.66 9.89 -7.77
CA ARG A 787 -43.19 8.92 -8.73
C ARG A 787 -42.06 8.06 -9.29
N SER A 788 -42.42 6.88 -9.81
CA SER A 788 -41.48 6.06 -10.58
C SER A 788 -41.17 6.75 -11.92
N LYS A 789 -39.89 6.97 -12.21
CA LYS A 789 -39.43 7.50 -13.50
C LYS A 789 -39.50 6.43 -14.58
N SER A 790 -39.20 5.19 -14.20
CA SER A 790 -39.23 4.04 -15.10
C SER A 790 -40.63 3.49 -15.34
N GLY A 791 -41.61 3.85 -14.49
CA GLY A 791 -42.93 3.23 -14.44
C GLY A 791 -42.97 1.89 -13.69
N ASN A 792 -41.82 1.33 -13.34
CA ASN A 792 -41.74 0.08 -12.57
C ASN A 792 -42.02 0.31 -11.09
N THR A 793 -42.57 -0.71 -10.43
CA THR A 793 -42.88 -0.65 -9.00
C THR A 793 -41.65 -0.94 -8.14
N PHE A 794 -41.39 -0.11 -7.12
CA PHE A 794 -40.39 -0.38 -6.09
C PHE A 794 -40.73 0.29 -4.75
N THR A 795 -40.19 -0.27 -3.67
CA THR A 795 -40.29 0.31 -2.32
C THR A 795 -39.05 1.14 -2.01
N THR A 796 -39.23 2.35 -1.49
CA THR A 796 -38.14 3.29 -1.19
C THR A 796 -38.28 3.97 0.16
N PHE A 797 -37.15 4.30 0.76
CA PHE A 797 -37.05 5.15 1.94
C PHE A 797 -36.16 6.34 1.60
N ASP A 798 -36.78 7.50 1.43
CA ASP A 798 -36.11 8.70 0.95
C ASP A 798 -35.78 9.63 2.12
N ILE A 799 -34.51 9.99 2.24
CA ILE A 799 -33.99 10.83 3.33
C ILE A 799 -33.33 12.07 2.73
N TRP A 800 -33.80 13.24 3.14
CA TRP A 800 -33.14 14.51 2.84
C TRP A 800 -32.31 14.95 4.03
N VAL A 801 -31.03 15.15 3.81
CA VAL A 801 -30.06 15.59 4.82
C VAL A 801 -29.58 16.98 4.41
N ALA A 802 -29.97 18.00 5.16
CA ALA A 802 -29.57 19.38 4.92
C ALA A 802 -28.54 19.82 5.95
N GLY A 803 -27.46 20.46 5.49
CA GLY A 803 -26.40 21.03 6.32
C GLY A 803 -25.42 20.00 6.87
N LEU A 804 -24.34 20.50 7.44
CA LEU A 804 -23.24 19.73 8.02
C LEU A 804 -23.12 20.07 9.50
N GLY A 805 -23.25 19.09 10.39
CA GLY A 805 -23.06 19.34 11.82
C GLY A 805 -23.39 18.17 12.75
N SER A 806 -22.99 18.33 14.02
CA SER A 806 -23.22 17.37 15.11
C SER A 806 -24.70 17.25 15.50
N GLU A 807 -25.57 18.13 15.01
CA GLU A 807 -27.02 18.06 15.14
C GLU A 807 -27.63 16.98 14.24
N VAL A 808 -26.99 16.72 13.10
CA VAL A 808 -27.46 15.77 12.08
C VAL A 808 -26.66 14.48 12.12
N PHE A 809 -25.33 14.58 12.18
CA PHE A 809 -24.42 13.44 12.10
C PHE A 809 -23.90 13.03 13.47
N ASN A 810 -24.00 11.75 13.80
CA ASN A 810 -23.52 11.23 15.09
C ASN A 810 -21.99 11.03 15.12
N VAL A 811 -21.37 10.97 13.94
CA VAL A 811 -19.90 10.87 13.77
C VAL A 811 -19.18 12.22 13.90
N MET A 812 -19.94 13.32 14.01
CA MET A 812 -19.42 14.68 14.12
C MET A 812 -19.59 15.18 15.56
N THR A 813 -18.56 15.86 16.04
CA THR A 813 -18.56 16.55 17.35
C THR A 813 -18.36 18.04 17.15
N ASP A 814 -18.78 18.83 18.13
CA ASP A 814 -18.61 20.29 18.12
C ASP A 814 -17.12 20.68 17.96
N LYS A 815 -16.21 19.88 18.53
CA LYS A 815 -14.76 20.05 18.40
C LYS A 815 -14.25 19.84 16.97
N SER A 816 -14.89 18.96 16.20
CA SER A 816 -14.51 18.62 14.83
C SER A 816 -15.23 19.45 13.77
N GLN A 817 -16.23 20.26 14.15
CA GLN A 817 -17.10 21.00 13.24
C GLN A 817 -16.32 21.84 12.22
N SER A 818 -15.38 22.65 12.70
CA SER A 818 -14.55 23.52 11.85
C SER A 818 -13.67 22.75 10.86
N VAL A 819 -13.29 21.51 11.18
CA VAL A 819 -12.52 20.65 10.29
C VAL A 819 -13.39 20.12 9.16
N TRP A 820 -14.61 19.69 9.48
CA TRP A 820 -15.60 19.23 8.50
C TRP A 820 -16.03 20.36 7.56
N GLU A 821 -16.29 21.55 8.10
CA GLU A 821 -16.59 22.74 7.30
C GLU A 821 -15.43 23.11 6.38
N ALA A 822 -14.18 23.08 6.87
CA ALA A 822 -13.01 23.32 6.05
C ALA A 822 -12.81 22.26 4.95
N LEU A 823 -13.13 20.99 5.23
CA LEU A 823 -13.12 19.93 4.23
C LEU A 823 -14.12 20.21 3.10
N LEU A 824 -15.31 20.71 3.45
CA LEU A 824 -16.38 21.03 2.52
C LEU A 824 -16.10 22.32 1.71
N GLN A 825 -15.65 23.40 2.37
CA GLN A 825 -15.43 24.73 1.80
C GLN A 825 -14.24 24.84 0.84
N ALA A 826 -13.26 23.94 0.93
CA ALA A 826 -12.13 23.89 -0.02
C ALA A 826 -12.55 23.64 -1.49
N SER A 827 -13.85 23.53 -1.76
CA SER A 827 -14.52 23.55 -3.06
C SER A 827 -14.60 24.96 -3.70
N HIS A 828 -14.39 26.04 -2.95
CA HIS A 828 -14.37 27.43 -3.45
C HIS A 828 -12.95 27.97 -3.73
N GLY A 829 -11.97 27.09 -4.00
CA GLY A 829 -10.55 27.42 -4.10
C GLY A 829 -10.14 28.34 -5.25
N TRP A 830 -11.08 28.87 -6.06
CA TRP A 830 -10.75 29.88 -7.06
C TRP A 830 -10.41 31.22 -6.41
N LYS A 831 -11.04 31.58 -5.27
CA LYS A 831 -10.74 32.83 -4.54
C LYS A 831 -9.31 32.86 -4.01
N ASP A 832 -8.78 31.71 -3.60
CA ASP A 832 -7.41 31.56 -3.08
C ASP A 832 -6.34 31.96 -4.11
N ILE A 833 -6.61 31.81 -5.40
CA ILE A 833 -5.69 32.21 -6.49
C ILE A 833 -5.44 33.73 -6.46
N TYR A 834 -6.44 34.49 -6.00
CA TYR A 834 -6.42 35.94 -5.97
C TYR A 834 -6.02 36.50 -4.62
N GLN A 835 -6.01 35.71 -3.54
CA GLN A 835 -5.60 36.15 -2.21
C GLN A 835 -4.07 36.33 -2.12
N ASP A 836 -3.64 37.41 -1.47
CA ASP A 836 -2.24 37.70 -1.17
C ASP A 836 -2.10 38.35 0.21
N VAL A 837 -0.88 38.39 0.75
CA VAL A 837 -0.57 39.02 2.05
C VAL A 837 -0.93 40.51 2.03
N SER A 838 -0.81 41.15 0.87
CA SER A 838 -1.24 42.53 0.65
C SER A 838 -2.66 42.61 0.08
N PRO A 839 -3.58 43.36 0.71
CA PRO A 839 -4.89 43.67 0.14
C PRO A 839 -4.80 44.37 -1.23
N GLN A 840 -3.71 45.09 -1.49
CA GLN A 840 -3.49 45.77 -2.75
C GLN A 840 -3.09 44.78 -3.86
N GLU A 841 -2.22 43.82 -3.57
CA GLU A 841 -1.85 42.76 -4.50
C GLU A 841 -3.04 41.85 -4.81
N THR A 842 -3.88 41.56 -3.80
CA THR A 842 -5.13 40.82 -3.98
C THR A 842 -6.03 41.50 -5.02
N LYS A 843 -6.27 42.80 -4.87
CA LYS A 843 -7.06 43.58 -5.84
C LYS A 843 -6.42 43.61 -7.22
N LEU A 844 -5.09 43.76 -7.31
CA LEU A 844 -4.38 43.75 -8.59
C LEU A 844 -4.49 42.39 -9.30
N ARG A 845 -4.36 41.27 -8.58
CA ARG A 845 -4.55 39.91 -9.13
C ARG A 845 -5.96 39.71 -9.67
N MET A 846 -6.98 40.16 -8.95
CA MET A 846 -8.37 40.09 -9.41
C MET A 846 -8.54 40.86 -10.73
N ARG A 847 -7.96 42.06 -10.82
CA ARG A 847 -7.99 42.90 -12.03
C ARG A 847 -7.28 42.28 -13.24
N MET A 848 -6.32 41.38 -13.01
CA MET A 848 -5.63 40.66 -14.10
C MET A 848 -6.53 39.61 -14.78
N ASN A 849 -7.70 39.29 -14.20
CA ASN A 849 -8.67 38.38 -14.79
C ASN A 849 -10.08 39.01 -14.82
N PRO A 850 -10.30 40.06 -15.64
CA PRO A 850 -11.52 40.86 -15.58
C PRO A 850 -12.79 40.03 -15.85
N GLY A 851 -13.85 40.28 -15.08
CA GLY A 851 -15.21 39.75 -15.32
C GLY A 851 -15.46 38.30 -14.91
N VAL A 852 -14.54 37.68 -14.18
CA VAL A 852 -14.65 36.25 -13.84
C VAL A 852 -15.36 35.96 -12.51
N ALA A 853 -15.64 36.98 -11.69
CA ALA A 853 -16.39 36.85 -10.44
C ALA A 853 -17.00 38.19 -9.98
N ASP A 854 -17.75 38.21 -8.88
CA ASP A 854 -18.57 39.33 -8.42
C ASP A 854 -17.84 40.40 -7.60
N ASP A 855 -16.65 40.11 -7.04
CA ASP A 855 -15.86 41.11 -6.32
C ASP A 855 -15.56 42.34 -7.22
N ALA A 856 -15.72 43.55 -6.68
CA ALA A 856 -15.62 44.81 -7.45
C ALA A 856 -14.31 44.93 -8.23
N ALA A 857 -13.20 44.39 -7.69
CA ALA A 857 -11.88 44.39 -8.31
C ALA A 857 -11.84 43.64 -9.67
N PHE A 858 -12.80 42.75 -9.96
CA PHE A 858 -12.90 42.10 -11.27
C PHE A 858 -13.53 43.00 -12.34
N TRP A 859 -14.14 44.13 -11.98
CA TRP A 859 -14.96 44.98 -12.87
C TRP A 859 -14.49 46.42 -12.96
N ASP A 860 -14.00 46.98 -11.85
CA ASP A 860 -13.83 48.40 -11.57
C ASP A 860 -12.90 49.22 -12.49
N TYR A 861 -12.22 48.59 -13.46
CA TYR A 861 -11.45 49.28 -14.51
C TYR A 861 -12.04 49.24 -15.92
N TRP A 862 -13.00 48.37 -16.20
CA TRP A 862 -13.50 48.15 -17.56
C TRP A 862 -15.04 48.11 -17.63
N LEU A 863 -15.71 48.04 -16.47
CA LEU A 863 -17.15 48.16 -16.36
C LEU A 863 -17.52 48.98 -15.11
N TRP A 864 -18.21 50.09 -15.31
CA TRP A 864 -18.75 50.89 -14.22
C TRP A 864 -20.14 50.36 -13.84
N LEU A 865 -20.27 49.84 -12.62
CA LEU A 865 -21.50 49.18 -12.12
C LEU A 865 -22.36 50.05 -11.17
N GLY A 866 -22.03 51.34 -11.01
CA GLY A 866 -22.74 52.25 -10.09
C GLY A 866 -22.26 52.15 -8.64
N ASP A 867 -22.69 53.10 -7.79
CA ASP A 867 -22.16 53.31 -6.42
C ASP A 867 -22.72 52.35 -5.33
N ASP A 868 -23.60 51.40 -5.67
CA ASP A 868 -24.33 50.58 -4.68
C ASP A 868 -23.51 49.45 -4.02
N THR A 869 -22.25 49.22 -4.40
CA THR A 869 -21.40 48.16 -3.83
C THR A 869 -20.34 48.64 -2.84
N LYS A 870 -20.29 49.93 -2.51
CA LYS A 870 -19.39 50.45 -1.46
C LYS A 870 -20.11 50.55 -0.12
N GLU A 871 -20.31 49.42 0.56
CA GLU A 871 -20.28 49.28 2.02
C GLU A 871 -20.85 47.93 2.45
N LYS A 872 -19.94 47.01 2.75
CA LYS A 872 -20.03 46.02 3.83
C LYS A 872 -18.65 45.34 3.92
N THR A 873 -17.67 46.12 4.39
CA THR A 873 -16.42 45.61 4.94
C THR A 873 -16.67 44.90 6.26
#